data_AF-A0A6L8GBK7-F1
#
_entry.id   AF-A0A6L8GBK7-F1
#
_cell.length_a   1.000
_cell.length_b   1.000
_cell.length_c   1.000
_cell.angle_alpha   90.00
_cell.angle_beta   90.00
_cell.angle_gamma   90.00
#
_symmetry.space_group_name_H-M   'P 1'
#
loop_
_entity.id
_entity.type
_entity.pdbx_description
1 polymer ?
#
loop_
_entity_poly.entity_id
_entity_poly.type
_entity_poly.pdbx_seq_one_letter_code
_entity_poly.pdbx_strand_id
1 'polypeptide(L)'
;MSIMRTGKILLTATMLAGPLVLAGCGGGSDTETEVPEPMPSAYETAKAAIAAATTAAEAQAAYDAVKNDVTAAEGDMLQAAVDARAAALAMMAREADQKAALAMAADAIDTSDLTTAEAIGATRAAIAALQAALDAAADVSDADKAMYQTALDNANTAVGTAQAALDLMGRQTVQRTAISNAVTAALAAVNAVNDDSSDAEVMAADNAIAALKMAIYDAADLPPGDADVAGAQGTHTALVQQLGTAKTSRMAALEEAERLRLEAEAETERERIAGLVKSITDGAIKDAMDAIALVNNDSDDTTVMAAQNAVAAAKTAIDSANIPADEMATLHIALAVHEGALDAKIAARMDAGEEATRIAGIVDGLETEISAANVLVNGLNNDSSDEDVAAAQTAVADAKANIAKADIPPVNKTALTSMLDEVMLAKKIADRNQAIVDKKEADDARAALGKAMLAALGAPATPVGTTGALANIDLTTPDTDLSNGLTINAAAGAGALANATNPDDVTLTSDATGRHGDWSGRDYAHSAGTGDAMVTNEARVYANQGPDGTQPFSTAQTGGKYALVTTGNLEGWLELTAVDGAAPPSRARAARFNHQGTQNHAIPTNNVALIFSGTYDGADGQFRCTGTCTSANDGKDGPSELGGTWHFKPNAGAMVRQPDADYLYYGWWVSKDSDGDPTAASAFTGTAGTIAALTNDPVSAVTGSATYSGNAAGKFAMTNPLDGSGNGGHFTADAELTAKFGSNDAPNNGGVSGMIDNFRLNDGSDDPGWSVTLNRAPWGTAGAFTSSADTTNTTADGTVWSINGNAASESGSWSGQMYDELPGLTTATPPGDGSNIPTTVTGTFYSEFSANGRMVGAFGADKQ
;
A
#
# COMPACT_ATOMS: atom_id res chain seq x y z
N MET A 1 -31.10 -5.62 22.25
CA MET A 1 -32.06 -5.50 23.36
C MET A 1 -32.92 -4.24 23.12
N SER A 2 -34.01 -4.36 22.36
CA SER A 2 -35.08 -3.35 22.30
C SER A 2 -36.34 -4.06 21.78
N ILE A 3 -37.45 -3.82 22.46
CA ILE A 3 -38.66 -4.64 22.47
C ILE A 3 -39.57 -4.23 21.31
N MET A 4 -39.74 -5.08 20.30
CA MET A 4 -40.84 -4.93 19.32
C MET A 4 -42.05 -5.76 19.77
N ARG A 5 -43.11 -5.04 20.15
CA ARG A 5 -44.43 -5.58 20.48
C ARG A 5 -45.06 -6.22 19.24
N THR A 6 -45.29 -7.52 19.31
CA THR A 6 -46.14 -8.27 18.38
C THR A 6 -47.61 -7.92 18.59
N GLY A 7 -48.19 -7.16 17.65
CA GLY A 7 -49.63 -7.00 17.53
C GLY A 7 -50.23 -8.21 16.82
N LYS A 8 -50.80 -9.15 17.58
CA LYS A 8 -51.67 -10.20 17.04
C LYS A 8 -52.93 -9.57 16.45
N ILE A 9 -53.02 -9.48 15.12
CA ILE A 9 -54.27 -9.21 14.41
C ILE A 9 -55.00 -10.56 14.30
N LEU A 10 -55.97 -10.76 15.18
CA LEU A 10 -56.91 -11.87 15.13
C LEU A 10 -57.94 -11.56 14.02
N LEU A 11 -57.77 -12.17 12.84
CA LEU A 11 -58.71 -12.02 11.73
C LEU A 11 -59.94 -12.91 11.99
N THR A 12 -60.92 -12.37 12.70
CA THR A 12 -62.23 -13.00 12.90
C THR A 12 -63.04 -12.87 11.61
N ALA A 13 -63.15 -13.95 10.84
CA ALA A 13 -64.05 -14.04 9.69
C ALA A 13 -65.50 -13.84 10.15
N THR A 14 -66.07 -12.67 9.88
CA THR A 14 -67.48 -12.37 10.14
C THR A 14 -68.23 -12.45 8.81
N MET A 15 -68.91 -13.59 8.57
CA MET A 15 -69.93 -13.69 7.52
C MET A 15 -71.09 -12.75 7.87
N LEU A 16 -71.18 -11.60 7.20
CA LEU A 16 -72.33 -10.71 7.25
C LEU A 16 -73.11 -10.83 5.94
N ALA A 17 -74.05 -11.77 5.92
CA ALA A 17 -75.17 -11.76 4.99
C ALA A 17 -76.18 -10.72 5.51
N GLY A 18 -76.17 -9.52 4.93
CA GLY A 18 -77.17 -8.48 5.18
C GLY A 18 -78.21 -8.45 4.05
N PRO A 19 -79.50 -8.68 4.30
CA PRO A 19 -80.54 -8.43 3.32
C PRO A 19 -80.74 -6.92 3.18
N LEU A 20 -80.57 -6.40 1.96
CA LEU A 20 -80.89 -5.03 1.61
C LEU A 20 -82.43 -4.87 1.61
N VAL A 21 -82.98 -4.38 2.72
CA VAL A 21 -84.38 -3.94 2.79
C VAL A 21 -84.43 -2.48 2.34
N LEU A 22 -84.88 -2.25 1.11
CA LEU A 22 -85.27 -0.93 0.63
C LEU A 22 -86.69 -0.63 1.14
N ALA A 23 -86.80 0.17 2.20
CA ALA A 23 -88.05 0.81 2.60
C ALA A 23 -88.10 2.21 1.98
N GLY A 24 -89.09 2.46 1.13
CA GLY A 24 -89.36 3.78 0.54
C GLY A 24 -90.14 4.71 1.48
N CYS A 25 -90.10 6.01 1.21
CA CYS A 25 -91.22 6.93 1.44
C CYS A 25 -91.04 8.27 0.70
N GLY A 26 -92.10 8.68 -0.01
CA GLY A 26 -92.32 10.03 -0.58
C GLY A 26 -92.26 10.03 -2.11
N GLY A 27 -93.35 10.15 -2.88
CA GLY A 27 -94.68 10.67 -2.60
C GLY A 27 -95.03 11.63 -3.74
N GLY A 28 -95.77 11.14 -4.75
CA GLY A 28 -96.23 11.93 -5.90
C GLY A 28 -97.41 11.24 -6.54
N SER A 29 -98.59 11.79 -6.29
CA SER A 29 -99.90 11.33 -6.75
C SER A 29 -100.09 11.57 -8.24
N ASP A 30 -100.49 10.54 -8.98
CA ASP A 30 -101.46 10.64 -10.08
C ASP A 30 -102.10 9.26 -10.29
N THR A 31 -103.44 9.23 -10.26
CA THR A 31 -104.26 8.03 -10.41
C THR A 31 -104.44 7.68 -11.88
N GLU A 32 -103.66 6.73 -12.38
CA GLU A 32 -103.98 5.96 -13.61
C GLU A 32 -104.39 4.53 -13.23
N THR A 33 -105.47 4.06 -13.85
CA THR A 33 -106.04 2.74 -13.67
C THR A 33 -105.09 1.69 -14.26
N GLU A 34 -104.32 0.98 -13.44
CA GLU A 34 -103.46 -0.13 -13.90
C GLU A 34 -104.29 -1.27 -14.48
N VAL A 35 -104.05 -1.55 -15.76
CA VAL A 35 -104.48 -2.77 -16.45
C VAL A 35 -103.71 -3.94 -15.83
N PRO A 36 -104.34 -5.06 -15.43
CA PRO A 36 -103.61 -6.21 -14.89
C PRO A 36 -102.59 -6.69 -15.93
N GLU A 37 -101.32 -6.75 -15.53
CA GLU A 37 -100.25 -7.27 -16.39
C GLU A 37 -100.63 -8.69 -16.87
N PRO A 38 -100.44 -9.01 -18.16
CA PRO A 38 -100.70 -10.35 -18.66
C PRO A 38 -99.84 -11.37 -17.90
N MET A 39 -100.45 -12.48 -17.46
CA MET A 39 -99.70 -13.56 -16.80
C MET A 39 -98.53 -13.99 -17.71
N PRO A 40 -97.30 -14.12 -17.17
CA PRO A 40 -96.14 -14.50 -17.96
C PRO A 40 -96.39 -15.84 -18.66
N SER A 41 -95.95 -15.95 -19.90
CA SER A 41 -96.10 -17.19 -20.66
C SER A 41 -95.31 -18.34 -19.99
N ALA A 42 -95.66 -19.58 -20.33
CA ALA A 42 -94.92 -20.76 -19.87
C ALA A 42 -93.42 -20.67 -20.24
N TYR A 43 -93.12 -20.08 -21.41
CA TYR A 43 -91.76 -19.78 -21.85
C TYR A 43 -91.03 -18.82 -20.91
N GLU A 44 -91.61 -17.67 -20.56
CA GLU A 44 -90.97 -16.69 -19.67
C GLU A 44 -90.78 -17.25 -18.24
N THR A 45 -91.74 -18.05 -17.77
CA THR A 45 -91.64 -18.73 -16.46
C THR A 45 -90.48 -19.74 -16.44
N ALA A 46 -90.36 -20.58 -17.47
CA ALA A 46 -89.28 -21.55 -17.58
C ALA A 46 -87.91 -20.90 -17.77
N LYS A 47 -87.83 -19.82 -18.56
CA LYS A 47 -86.61 -19.04 -18.73
C LYS A 47 -86.11 -18.46 -17.40
N ALA A 48 -87.00 -17.92 -16.58
CA ALA A 48 -86.68 -17.44 -15.24
C ALA A 48 -86.22 -18.59 -14.31
N ALA A 49 -86.88 -19.74 -14.36
CA ALA A 49 -86.51 -20.92 -13.58
C ALA A 49 -85.14 -21.49 -13.98
N ILE A 50 -84.83 -21.56 -15.28
CA ILE A 50 -83.50 -21.95 -15.81
C ILE A 50 -82.43 -20.98 -15.32
N ALA A 51 -82.68 -19.66 -15.39
CA ALA A 51 -81.74 -18.65 -14.91
C ALA A 51 -81.48 -18.75 -13.39
N ALA A 52 -82.50 -19.11 -12.61
CA ALA A 52 -82.41 -19.27 -11.15
C ALA A 52 -81.83 -20.63 -10.71
N ALA A 53 -81.77 -21.63 -11.59
CA ALA A 53 -81.31 -22.97 -11.26
C ALA A 53 -79.88 -22.96 -10.70
N THR A 54 -79.64 -23.66 -9.59
CA THR A 54 -78.33 -23.75 -8.93
C THR A 54 -77.55 -24.99 -9.34
N THR A 55 -78.21 -25.93 -10.03
CA THR A 55 -77.58 -27.12 -10.63
C THR A 55 -77.99 -27.28 -12.09
N ALA A 56 -77.16 -27.97 -12.89
CA ALA A 56 -77.51 -28.30 -14.27
C ALA A 56 -78.77 -29.19 -14.36
N ALA A 57 -78.98 -30.06 -13.36
CA ALA A 57 -80.17 -30.90 -13.26
C ALA A 57 -81.44 -30.08 -13.02
N GLU A 58 -81.38 -29.04 -12.17
CA GLU A 58 -82.50 -28.11 -11.95
C GLU A 58 -82.84 -27.30 -13.21
N ALA A 59 -81.83 -26.85 -13.95
CA ALA A 59 -82.03 -26.14 -15.22
C ALA A 59 -82.71 -27.04 -16.26
N GLN A 60 -82.23 -28.28 -16.41
CA GLN A 60 -82.84 -29.26 -17.33
C GLN A 60 -84.26 -29.63 -16.91
N ALA A 61 -84.52 -29.80 -15.61
CA ALA A 61 -85.85 -30.09 -15.08
C ALA A 61 -86.86 -28.95 -15.35
N ALA A 62 -86.41 -27.68 -15.30
CA ALA A 62 -87.24 -26.52 -15.62
C ALA A 62 -87.64 -26.47 -17.10
N TYR A 63 -86.74 -26.85 -18.01
CA TYR A 63 -87.06 -27.02 -19.44
C TYR A 63 -88.03 -28.19 -19.69
N ASP A 64 -87.74 -29.35 -19.09
CA ASP A 64 -88.54 -30.57 -19.27
C ASP A 64 -90.00 -30.39 -18.82
N ALA A 65 -90.25 -29.50 -17.87
CA ALA A 65 -91.59 -29.18 -17.36
C ALA A 65 -92.47 -28.43 -18.38
N VAL A 66 -91.88 -27.72 -19.35
CA VAL A 66 -92.64 -26.88 -20.31
C VAL A 66 -92.43 -27.27 -21.77
N LYS A 67 -91.52 -28.19 -22.10
CA LYS A 67 -91.14 -28.51 -23.48
C LYS A 67 -92.29 -28.96 -24.40
N ASN A 68 -93.39 -29.44 -23.83
CA ASN A 68 -94.59 -29.83 -24.59
C ASN A 68 -95.60 -28.68 -24.76
N ASP A 69 -95.42 -27.58 -24.02
CA ASP A 69 -96.34 -26.44 -23.93
C ASP A 69 -95.82 -25.19 -24.66
N VAL A 70 -94.61 -25.25 -25.22
CA VAL A 70 -93.96 -24.18 -25.99
C VAL A 70 -93.82 -24.57 -27.46
N THR A 71 -93.65 -23.58 -28.34
CA THR A 71 -93.32 -23.85 -29.74
C THR A 71 -91.92 -24.46 -29.88
N ALA A 72 -91.64 -25.13 -31.00
CA ALA A 72 -90.32 -25.71 -31.25
C ALA A 72 -89.19 -24.68 -31.16
N ALA A 73 -89.41 -23.48 -31.69
CA ALA A 73 -88.43 -22.39 -31.64
C ALA A 73 -88.17 -21.91 -30.19
N GLU A 74 -89.22 -21.76 -29.39
CA GLU A 74 -89.10 -21.46 -27.96
C GLU A 74 -88.40 -22.60 -27.20
N GLY A 75 -88.67 -23.85 -27.57
CA GLY A 75 -87.99 -25.04 -27.04
C GLY A 75 -86.49 -25.03 -27.32
N ASP A 76 -86.07 -24.72 -28.55
CA ASP A 76 -84.65 -24.59 -28.91
C ASP A 76 -83.97 -23.45 -28.12
N MET A 77 -84.66 -22.32 -27.95
CA MET A 77 -84.15 -21.20 -27.15
C MET A 77 -84.00 -21.56 -25.66
N LEU A 78 -84.96 -22.30 -25.09
CA LEU A 78 -84.86 -22.75 -23.69
C LEU A 78 -83.76 -23.80 -23.51
N GLN A 79 -83.57 -24.74 -24.45
CA GLN A 79 -82.47 -25.71 -24.36
C GLN A 79 -81.11 -25.01 -24.46
N ALA A 80 -80.95 -24.02 -25.36
CA ALA A 80 -79.75 -23.20 -25.40
C ALA A 80 -79.51 -22.44 -24.09
N ALA A 81 -80.58 -21.99 -23.41
CA ALA A 81 -80.48 -21.39 -22.09
C ALA A 81 -80.06 -22.39 -21.00
N VAL A 82 -80.51 -23.66 -21.07
CA VAL A 82 -80.05 -24.74 -20.18
C VAL A 82 -78.56 -25.01 -20.39
N ASP A 83 -78.11 -25.15 -21.64
CA ASP A 83 -76.71 -25.41 -21.96
C ASP A 83 -75.81 -24.26 -21.50
N ALA A 84 -76.24 -23.02 -21.73
CA ALA A 84 -75.55 -21.82 -21.24
C ALA A 84 -75.49 -21.78 -19.70
N ARG A 85 -76.58 -22.14 -19.01
CA ARG A 85 -76.61 -22.21 -17.54
C ARG A 85 -75.70 -23.31 -17.01
N ALA A 86 -75.72 -24.50 -17.60
CA ALA A 86 -74.86 -25.62 -17.23
C ALA A 86 -73.38 -25.27 -17.40
N ALA A 87 -73.01 -24.60 -18.50
CA ALA A 87 -71.67 -24.09 -18.72
C ALA A 87 -71.25 -23.04 -17.66
N ALA A 88 -72.14 -22.11 -17.32
CA ALA A 88 -71.90 -21.12 -16.28
C ALA A 88 -71.67 -21.77 -14.89
N LEU A 89 -72.50 -22.76 -14.53
CA LEU A 89 -72.35 -23.50 -13.27
C LEU A 89 -71.05 -24.32 -13.23
N ALA A 90 -70.64 -24.93 -14.35
CA ALA A 90 -69.37 -25.64 -14.44
C ALA A 90 -68.16 -24.69 -14.28
N MET A 91 -68.25 -23.46 -14.83
CA MET A 91 -67.22 -22.43 -14.64
C MET A 91 -67.14 -21.98 -13.17
N MET A 92 -68.28 -21.74 -12.51
CA MET A 92 -68.32 -21.40 -11.08
C MET A 92 -67.70 -22.50 -10.19
N ALA A 93 -67.94 -23.78 -10.53
CA ALA A 93 -67.33 -24.90 -9.81
C ALA A 93 -65.81 -24.93 -9.98
N ARG A 94 -65.29 -24.74 -11.21
CA ARG A 94 -63.84 -24.65 -11.46
C ARG A 94 -63.20 -23.46 -10.74
N GLU A 95 -63.86 -22.31 -10.76
CA GLU A 95 -63.41 -21.12 -10.03
C GLU A 95 -63.30 -21.41 -8.51
N ALA A 96 -64.30 -22.09 -7.94
CA ALA A 96 -64.28 -22.48 -6.52
C ALA A 96 -63.12 -23.45 -6.18
N ASP A 97 -62.88 -24.45 -7.03
CA ASP A 97 -61.75 -25.38 -6.86
C ASP A 97 -60.39 -24.67 -6.97
N GLN A 98 -60.25 -23.75 -7.95
CA GLN A 98 -59.04 -22.94 -8.11
C GLN A 98 -58.82 -22.00 -6.91
N LYS A 99 -59.88 -21.37 -6.37
CA LYS A 99 -59.80 -20.56 -5.15
C LYS A 99 -59.38 -21.38 -3.92
N ALA A 100 -59.88 -22.60 -3.79
CA ALA A 100 -59.47 -23.51 -2.70
C ALA A 100 -57.99 -23.91 -2.82
N ALA A 101 -57.52 -24.21 -4.03
CA ALA A 101 -56.11 -24.52 -4.28
C ALA A 101 -55.18 -23.33 -3.96
N LEU A 102 -55.56 -22.11 -4.34
CA LEU A 102 -54.83 -20.89 -3.99
C LEU A 102 -54.75 -20.68 -2.47
N ALA A 103 -55.88 -20.85 -1.76
CA ALA A 103 -55.92 -20.74 -0.30
C ALA A 103 -55.00 -21.75 0.38
N MET A 104 -55.05 -23.02 -0.03
CA MET A 104 -54.17 -24.07 0.51
C MET A 104 -52.69 -23.79 0.25
N ALA A 105 -52.33 -23.31 -0.94
CA ALA A 105 -50.96 -22.99 -1.28
C ALA A 105 -50.45 -21.76 -0.48
N ALA A 106 -51.31 -20.77 -0.25
CA ALA A 106 -50.99 -19.60 0.56
C ALA A 106 -50.82 -19.96 2.04
N ASP A 107 -51.70 -20.80 2.60
CA ASP A 107 -51.62 -21.26 4.00
C ASP A 107 -50.38 -22.12 4.29
N ALA A 108 -49.77 -22.71 3.25
CA ALA A 108 -48.53 -23.47 3.37
C ALA A 108 -47.28 -22.59 3.51
N ILE A 109 -47.38 -21.28 3.25
CA ILE A 109 -46.27 -20.34 3.40
C ILE A 109 -46.12 -19.98 4.89
N ASP A 110 -45.11 -20.57 5.53
CA ASP A 110 -44.70 -20.20 6.89
C ASP A 110 -43.51 -19.23 6.85
N THR A 111 -43.71 -18.02 7.36
CA THR A 111 -42.67 -16.99 7.51
C THR A 111 -42.36 -16.68 8.98
N SER A 112 -42.88 -17.50 9.91
CA SER A 112 -42.76 -17.24 11.36
C SER A 112 -41.36 -17.53 11.91
N ASP A 113 -40.61 -18.44 11.29
CA ASP A 113 -39.22 -18.75 11.61
C ASP A 113 -38.40 -18.93 10.33
N LEU A 114 -37.60 -17.92 9.99
CA LEU A 114 -36.69 -17.93 8.84
C LEU A 114 -35.23 -17.84 9.29
N THR A 115 -34.91 -18.35 10.48
CA THR A 115 -33.57 -18.21 11.08
C THR A 115 -32.55 -19.22 10.55
N THR A 116 -32.99 -20.20 9.75
CA THR A 116 -32.13 -21.27 9.21
C THR A 116 -32.27 -21.39 7.69
N ALA A 117 -31.21 -21.88 7.03
CA ALA A 117 -31.22 -22.14 5.59
C ALA A 117 -32.30 -23.16 5.19
N GLU A 118 -32.56 -24.16 6.03
CA GLU A 118 -33.58 -25.19 5.79
C GLU A 118 -34.99 -24.59 5.81
N ALA A 119 -35.29 -23.74 6.80
CA ALA A 119 -36.58 -23.03 6.87
C ALA A 119 -36.78 -22.09 5.67
N ILE A 120 -35.76 -21.31 5.31
CA ILE A 120 -35.80 -20.46 4.10
C ILE A 120 -36.06 -21.29 2.83
N GLY A 121 -35.39 -22.44 2.70
CA GLY A 121 -35.59 -23.37 1.59
C GLY A 121 -37.02 -23.92 1.52
N ALA A 122 -37.59 -24.31 2.66
CA ALA A 122 -38.96 -24.78 2.76
C ALA A 122 -39.98 -23.69 2.36
N THR A 123 -39.80 -22.45 2.86
CA THR A 123 -40.67 -21.32 2.50
C THR A 123 -40.58 -20.98 1.02
N ARG A 124 -39.38 -21.03 0.39
CA ARG A 124 -39.22 -20.84 -1.07
C ARG A 124 -39.99 -21.90 -1.88
N ALA A 125 -39.99 -23.15 -1.42
CA ALA A 125 -40.76 -24.21 -2.08
C ALA A 125 -42.28 -23.93 -1.98
N ALA A 126 -42.77 -23.45 -0.84
CA ALA A 126 -44.17 -23.06 -0.67
C ALA A 126 -44.55 -21.84 -1.54
N ILE A 127 -43.69 -20.83 -1.64
CA ILE A 127 -43.85 -19.68 -2.56
C ILE A 127 -43.95 -20.16 -4.01
N ALA A 128 -43.07 -21.07 -4.44
CA ALA A 128 -43.11 -21.62 -5.79
C ALA A 128 -44.43 -22.39 -6.06
N ALA A 129 -44.96 -23.09 -5.05
CA ALA A 129 -46.25 -23.76 -5.16
C ALA A 129 -47.42 -22.78 -5.29
N LEU A 130 -47.41 -21.65 -4.54
CA LEU A 130 -48.43 -20.60 -4.69
C LEU A 130 -48.35 -19.92 -6.07
N GLN A 131 -47.15 -19.64 -6.58
CA GLN A 131 -46.99 -19.09 -7.93
C GLN A 131 -47.56 -20.04 -8.99
N ALA A 132 -47.25 -21.34 -8.91
CA ALA A 132 -47.80 -22.33 -9.83
C ALA A 132 -49.34 -22.41 -9.75
N ALA A 133 -49.91 -22.27 -8.55
CA ALA A 133 -51.36 -22.23 -8.37
C ALA A 133 -51.99 -20.96 -8.97
N LEU A 134 -51.34 -19.79 -8.84
CA LEU A 134 -51.74 -18.53 -9.47
C LEU A 134 -51.77 -18.63 -11.01
N ASP A 135 -50.73 -19.22 -11.59
CA ASP A 135 -50.62 -19.41 -13.04
C ASP A 135 -51.70 -20.37 -13.57
N ALA A 136 -52.07 -21.40 -12.79
CA ALA A 136 -53.08 -22.38 -13.15
C ALA A 136 -54.54 -21.90 -12.97
N ALA A 137 -54.76 -20.83 -12.19
CA ALA A 137 -56.10 -20.33 -11.83
C ALA A 137 -56.77 -19.52 -12.95
N ALA A 138 -57.02 -20.12 -14.11
CA ALA A 138 -57.51 -19.43 -15.31
C ALA A 138 -58.94 -18.86 -15.20
N ASP A 139 -59.79 -19.45 -14.35
CA ASP A 139 -61.20 -19.03 -14.17
C ASP A 139 -61.36 -18.05 -12.98
N VAL A 140 -60.30 -17.75 -12.21
CA VAL A 140 -60.33 -16.82 -11.07
C VAL A 140 -60.13 -15.37 -11.53
N SER A 141 -60.91 -14.45 -10.96
CA SER A 141 -60.82 -13.03 -11.27
C SER A 141 -59.46 -12.42 -10.89
N ASP A 142 -59.04 -11.40 -11.63
CA ASP A 142 -57.78 -10.68 -11.34
C ASP A 142 -57.80 -10.03 -9.94
N ALA A 143 -58.97 -9.59 -9.48
CA ALA A 143 -59.13 -9.01 -8.14
C ALA A 143 -58.84 -10.03 -7.03
N ASP A 144 -59.31 -11.27 -7.19
CA ASP A 144 -59.03 -12.34 -6.23
C ASP A 144 -57.56 -12.79 -6.32
N LYS A 145 -57.00 -12.87 -7.53
CA LYS A 145 -55.56 -13.16 -7.73
C LYS A 145 -54.66 -12.11 -7.06
N ALA A 146 -55.03 -10.84 -7.11
CA ALA A 146 -54.25 -9.75 -6.53
C ALA A 146 -54.04 -9.91 -5.01
N MET A 147 -55.00 -10.49 -4.29
CA MET A 147 -54.84 -10.79 -2.86
C MET A 147 -53.74 -11.82 -2.61
N TYR A 148 -53.72 -12.92 -3.38
CA TYR A 148 -52.71 -13.96 -3.28
C TYR A 148 -51.34 -13.49 -3.80
N GLN A 149 -51.32 -12.64 -4.83
CA GLN A 149 -50.10 -12.00 -5.30
C GLN A 149 -49.46 -11.15 -4.19
N THR A 150 -50.28 -10.39 -3.44
CA THR A 150 -49.79 -9.60 -2.30
C THR A 150 -49.18 -10.50 -1.22
N ALA A 151 -49.77 -11.67 -0.95
CA ALA A 151 -49.22 -12.63 0.00
C ALA A 151 -47.87 -13.21 -0.49
N LEU A 152 -47.78 -13.54 -1.79
CA LEU A 152 -46.55 -13.99 -2.44
C LEU A 152 -45.43 -12.94 -2.33
N ASP A 153 -45.73 -11.67 -2.63
CA ASP A 153 -44.75 -10.57 -2.60
C ASP A 153 -44.22 -10.32 -1.17
N ASN A 154 -45.12 -10.35 -0.17
CA ASN A 154 -44.74 -10.23 1.24
C ASN A 154 -43.83 -11.40 1.67
N ALA A 155 -44.16 -12.62 1.26
CA ALA A 155 -43.37 -13.81 1.57
C ALA A 155 -41.99 -13.78 0.90
N ASN A 156 -41.91 -13.37 -0.38
CA ASN A 156 -40.65 -13.16 -1.09
C ASN A 156 -39.76 -12.12 -0.40
N THR A 157 -40.35 -11.01 0.03
CA THR A 157 -39.64 -9.96 0.78
C THR A 157 -39.09 -10.49 2.10
N ALA A 158 -39.90 -11.21 2.88
CA ALA A 158 -39.48 -11.80 4.16
C ALA A 158 -38.33 -12.80 3.97
N VAL A 159 -38.41 -13.67 2.96
CA VAL A 159 -37.34 -14.62 2.59
C VAL A 159 -36.06 -13.89 2.17
N GLY A 160 -36.17 -12.82 1.37
CA GLY A 160 -35.03 -12.01 0.96
C GLY A 160 -34.31 -11.37 2.15
N THR A 161 -35.05 -10.76 3.06
CA THR A 161 -34.50 -10.19 4.30
C THR A 161 -33.84 -11.26 5.18
N ALA A 162 -34.48 -12.42 5.35
CA ALA A 162 -33.94 -13.51 6.15
C ALA A 162 -32.66 -14.11 5.56
N GLN A 163 -32.59 -14.28 4.24
CA GLN A 163 -31.38 -14.74 3.55
C GLN A 163 -30.22 -13.75 3.76
N ALA A 164 -30.45 -12.45 3.57
CA ALA A 164 -29.42 -11.44 3.77
C ALA A 164 -28.90 -11.43 5.21
N ALA A 165 -29.78 -11.64 6.20
CA ALA A 165 -29.39 -11.77 7.60
C ALA A 165 -28.53 -13.03 7.86
N LEU A 166 -28.89 -14.17 7.26
CA LEU A 166 -28.13 -15.41 7.37
C LEU A 166 -26.73 -15.27 6.72
N ASP A 167 -26.66 -14.63 5.55
CA ASP A 167 -25.40 -14.38 4.85
C ASP A 167 -24.49 -13.44 5.66
N LEU A 168 -25.07 -12.39 6.28
CA LEU A 168 -24.35 -11.50 7.20
C LEU A 168 -23.80 -12.26 8.40
N MET A 169 -24.60 -13.10 9.05
CA MET A 169 -24.14 -13.95 10.17
C MET A 169 -23.00 -14.89 9.75
N GLY A 170 -23.07 -15.43 8.52
CA GLY A 170 -22.00 -16.22 7.93
C GLY A 170 -20.69 -15.45 7.81
N ARG A 171 -20.72 -14.24 7.22
CA ARG A 171 -19.54 -13.37 7.10
C ARG A 171 -18.96 -12.96 8.45
N GLN A 172 -19.82 -12.57 9.39
CA GLN A 172 -19.42 -12.23 10.77
C GLN A 172 -18.70 -13.41 11.46
N THR A 173 -19.16 -14.65 11.25
CA THR A 173 -18.52 -15.85 11.81
C THR A 173 -17.12 -16.07 11.22
N VAL A 174 -16.95 -15.86 9.91
CA VAL A 174 -15.66 -15.95 9.23
C VAL A 174 -14.70 -14.87 9.74
N GLN A 175 -15.15 -13.62 9.87
CA GLN A 175 -14.34 -12.51 10.39
C GLN A 175 -13.89 -12.76 11.84
N ARG A 176 -14.78 -13.19 12.75
CA ARG A 176 -14.39 -13.57 14.13
C ARG A 176 -13.33 -14.67 14.14
N THR A 177 -13.46 -15.67 13.27
CA THR A 177 -12.49 -16.76 13.14
C THR A 177 -11.14 -16.25 12.64
N ALA A 178 -11.12 -15.35 11.64
CA ALA A 178 -9.91 -14.72 11.12
C ALA A 178 -9.19 -13.91 12.21
N ILE A 179 -9.93 -13.08 12.97
CA ILE A 179 -9.39 -12.34 14.12
C ILE A 179 -8.76 -13.30 15.14
N SER A 180 -9.49 -14.36 15.55
CA SER A 180 -8.99 -15.32 16.55
C SER A 180 -7.71 -16.03 16.09
N ASN A 181 -7.63 -16.41 14.81
CA ASN A 181 -6.44 -17.04 14.24
C ASN A 181 -5.26 -16.07 14.19
N ALA A 182 -5.50 -14.81 13.77
CA ALA A 182 -4.47 -13.79 13.71
C ALA A 182 -3.94 -13.42 15.10
N VAL A 183 -4.82 -13.29 16.11
CA VAL A 183 -4.43 -13.09 17.51
C VAL A 183 -3.52 -14.23 17.99
N THR A 184 -3.90 -15.48 17.70
CA THR A 184 -3.12 -16.67 18.11
C THR A 184 -1.75 -16.68 17.44
N ALA A 185 -1.68 -16.38 16.14
CA ALA A 185 -0.43 -16.32 15.39
C ALA A 185 0.50 -15.20 15.89
N ALA A 186 -0.04 -14.00 16.11
CA ALA A 186 0.72 -12.86 16.62
C ALA A 186 1.26 -13.12 18.04
N LEU A 187 0.44 -13.69 18.94
CA LEU A 187 0.88 -14.11 20.27
C LEU A 187 2.03 -15.14 20.20
N ALA A 188 1.92 -16.15 19.34
CA ALA A 188 2.96 -17.16 19.19
C ALA A 188 4.27 -16.57 18.65
N ALA A 189 4.19 -15.68 17.65
CA ALA A 189 5.36 -15.06 17.04
C ALA A 189 6.08 -14.09 17.99
N VAL A 190 5.34 -13.22 18.70
CA VAL A 190 5.93 -12.28 19.67
C VAL A 190 6.58 -13.02 20.83
N ASN A 191 5.97 -14.09 21.34
CA ASN A 191 6.54 -14.90 22.42
C ASN A 191 7.80 -15.69 21.99
N ALA A 192 8.04 -15.87 20.69
CA ALA A 192 9.24 -16.51 20.19
C ALA A 192 10.46 -15.57 20.17
N VAL A 193 10.22 -14.24 20.18
CA VAL A 193 11.31 -13.24 20.17
C VAL A 193 11.97 -13.16 21.54
N ASN A 194 13.28 -13.41 21.57
CA ASN A 194 14.15 -13.32 22.75
C ASN A 194 15.51 -12.69 22.39
N ASP A 195 16.42 -12.60 23.36
CA ASP A 195 17.71 -11.93 23.21
C ASP A 195 18.63 -12.57 22.15
N ASP A 196 18.46 -13.87 21.88
CA ASP A 196 19.23 -14.63 20.89
C ASP A 196 18.50 -14.73 19.53
N SER A 197 17.32 -14.13 19.39
CA SER A 197 16.54 -14.23 18.16
C SER A 197 17.27 -13.64 16.95
N SER A 198 17.06 -14.25 15.79
CA SER A 198 17.50 -13.75 14.50
C SER A 198 16.62 -12.59 14.02
N ASP A 199 17.12 -11.78 13.07
CA ASP A 199 16.31 -10.72 12.43
C ASP A 199 15.08 -11.30 11.71
N ALA A 200 15.18 -12.53 11.20
CA ALA A 200 14.08 -13.23 10.56
C ALA A 200 12.93 -13.56 11.54
N GLU A 201 13.24 -13.94 12.78
CA GLU A 201 12.23 -14.19 13.82
C GLU A 201 11.56 -12.90 14.28
N VAL A 202 12.33 -11.81 14.41
CA VAL A 202 11.80 -10.48 14.72
C VAL A 202 10.85 -9.99 13.63
N MET A 203 11.27 -10.09 12.36
CA MET A 203 10.45 -9.73 11.21
C MET A 203 9.21 -10.62 11.08
N ALA A 204 9.28 -11.91 11.44
CA ALA A 204 8.11 -12.78 11.49
C ALA A 204 7.09 -12.31 12.54
N ALA A 205 7.55 -11.82 13.69
CA ALA A 205 6.68 -11.23 14.71
C ALA A 205 6.03 -9.93 14.24
N ASP A 206 6.77 -9.04 13.56
CA ASP A 206 6.21 -7.82 12.96
C ASP A 206 5.11 -8.15 11.92
N ASN A 207 5.40 -9.08 11.01
CA ASN A 207 4.44 -9.52 10.00
C ASN A 207 3.17 -10.12 10.62
N ALA A 208 3.29 -10.87 11.73
CA ALA A 208 2.15 -11.43 12.43
C ALA A 208 1.30 -10.35 13.13
N ILE A 209 1.93 -9.32 13.71
CA ILE A 209 1.22 -8.16 14.26
C ILE A 209 0.51 -7.37 13.15
N ALA A 210 1.15 -7.16 12.00
CA ALA A 210 0.55 -6.50 10.86
C ALA A 210 -0.67 -7.28 10.32
N ALA A 211 -0.57 -8.61 10.23
CA ALA A 211 -1.68 -9.47 9.85
C ALA A 211 -2.85 -9.40 10.85
N LEU A 212 -2.56 -9.31 12.16
CA LEU A 212 -3.58 -9.05 13.19
C LEU A 212 -4.25 -7.70 12.99
N LYS A 213 -3.47 -6.63 12.73
CA LYS A 213 -4.01 -5.30 12.43
C LYS A 213 -4.96 -5.35 11.23
N MET A 214 -4.56 -5.98 10.12
CA MET A 214 -5.41 -6.15 8.94
C MET A 214 -6.68 -6.94 9.24
N ALA A 215 -6.58 -8.08 9.95
CA ALA A 215 -7.76 -8.87 10.32
C ALA A 215 -8.77 -8.10 11.19
N ILE A 216 -8.31 -7.13 11.98
CA ILE A 216 -9.17 -6.21 12.75
C ILE A 216 -9.85 -5.20 11.82
N TYR A 217 -9.14 -4.62 10.85
CA TYR A 217 -9.70 -3.65 9.91
C TYR A 217 -10.69 -4.29 8.93
N ASP A 218 -10.39 -5.49 8.41
CA ASP A 218 -11.23 -6.23 7.46
C ASP A 218 -12.54 -6.73 8.09
N ALA A 219 -12.71 -6.60 9.41
CA ALA A 219 -13.88 -7.04 10.15
C ALA A 219 -15.06 -6.05 10.09
N ALA A 220 -15.26 -5.40 8.94
CA ALA A 220 -16.26 -4.35 8.73
C ALA A 220 -17.72 -4.81 8.86
N ASP A 221 -18.01 -6.11 8.69
CA ASP A 221 -19.37 -6.63 8.90
C ASP A 221 -19.68 -6.86 10.41
N LEU A 222 -18.70 -6.77 11.31
CA LEU A 222 -18.93 -6.86 12.75
C LEU A 222 -19.53 -5.55 13.29
N PRO A 223 -20.50 -5.62 14.21
CA PRO A 223 -21.13 -4.43 14.75
C PRO A 223 -20.11 -3.53 15.50
N PRO A 224 -20.24 -2.21 15.44
CA PRO A 224 -19.40 -1.31 16.22
C PRO A 224 -19.43 -1.66 17.72
N GLY A 225 -18.26 -1.77 18.34
CA GLY A 225 -18.13 -2.19 19.74
C GLY A 225 -18.24 -3.70 19.96
N ASP A 226 -18.09 -4.50 18.90
CA ASP A 226 -17.99 -5.95 19.03
C ASP A 226 -16.87 -6.34 20.00
N ALA A 227 -17.17 -7.28 20.90
CA ALA A 227 -16.25 -7.68 21.95
C ALA A 227 -14.98 -8.36 21.42
N ASP A 228 -15.06 -9.09 20.30
CA ASP A 228 -13.90 -9.76 19.71
C ASP A 228 -12.97 -8.75 19.05
N VAL A 229 -13.54 -7.76 18.34
CA VAL A 229 -12.77 -6.64 17.75
C VAL A 229 -12.10 -5.83 18.85
N ALA A 230 -12.83 -5.42 19.88
CA ALA A 230 -12.29 -4.64 20.99
C ALA A 230 -11.22 -5.43 21.77
N GLY A 231 -11.44 -6.72 22.01
CA GLY A 231 -10.46 -7.62 22.64
C GLY A 231 -9.19 -7.80 21.81
N ALA A 232 -9.34 -7.95 20.48
CA ALA A 232 -8.22 -8.06 19.55
C ALA A 232 -7.43 -6.75 19.44
N GLN A 233 -8.09 -5.59 19.43
CA GLN A 233 -7.43 -4.28 19.47
C GLN A 233 -6.59 -4.10 20.73
N GLY A 234 -7.16 -4.42 21.92
CA GLY A 234 -6.41 -4.39 23.17
C GLY A 234 -5.21 -5.35 23.16
N THR A 235 -5.37 -6.53 22.59
CA THR A 235 -4.29 -7.51 22.43
C THR A 235 -3.22 -7.01 21.47
N HIS A 236 -3.59 -6.43 20.33
CA HIS A 236 -2.67 -5.84 19.36
C HIS A 236 -1.80 -4.75 20.01
N THR A 237 -2.40 -3.82 20.76
CA THR A 237 -1.65 -2.79 21.50
C THR A 237 -0.65 -3.40 22.49
N ALA A 238 -1.06 -4.43 23.24
CA ALA A 238 -0.18 -5.12 24.18
C ALA A 238 0.98 -5.83 23.48
N LEU A 239 0.72 -6.49 22.35
CA LEU A 239 1.72 -7.20 21.55
C LEU A 239 2.75 -6.25 20.93
N VAL A 240 2.33 -5.11 20.39
CA VAL A 240 3.23 -4.07 19.87
C VAL A 240 4.19 -3.59 20.96
N GLN A 241 3.69 -3.33 22.17
CA GLN A 241 4.52 -2.91 23.30
C GLN A 241 5.50 -4.01 23.75
N GLN A 242 5.03 -5.26 23.81
CA GLN A 242 5.87 -6.41 24.15
C GLN A 242 6.99 -6.62 23.13
N LEU A 243 6.67 -6.58 21.83
CA LEU A 243 7.67 -6.73 20.77
C LEU A 243 8.69 -5.59 20.80
N GLY A 244 8.26 -4.35 21.03
CA GLY A 244 9.18 -3.21 21.19
C GLY A 244 10.15 -3.38 22.36
N THR A 245 9.67 -3.93 23.49
CA THR A 245 10.53 -4.26 24.64
C THR A 245 11.51 -5.38 24.29
N ALA A 246 11.05 -6.44 23.63
CA ALA A 246 11.89 -7.57 23.21
C ALA A 246 12.97 -7.15 22.21
N LYS A 247 12.64 -6.31 21.21
CA LYS A 247 13.62 -5.72 20.27
C LYS A 247 14.71 -4.92 20.98
N THR A 248 14.32 -4.12 21.98
CA THR A 248 15.26 -3.34 22.79
C THR A 248 16.21 -4.24 23.59
N SER A 249 15.67 -5.29 24.23
CA SER A 249 16.45 -6.27 24.99
C SER A 249 17.47 -6.99 24.09
N ARG A 250 17.01 -7.48 22.93
CA ARG A 250 17.85 -8.12 21.91
C ARG A 250 18.97 -7.21 21.43
N MET A 251 18.68 -5.94 21.14
CA MET A 251 19.70 -4.99 20.70
C MET A 251 20.79 -4.80 21.75
N ALA A 252 20.40 -4.65 23.02
CA ALA A 252 21.36 -4.58 24.13
C ALA A 252 22.20 -5.86 24.28
N ALA A 253 21.60 -7.04 24.06
CA ALA A 253 22.32 -8.31 24.09
C ALA A 253 23.34 -8.43 22.93
N LEU A 254 22.98 -7.98 21.72
CA LEU A 254 23.88 -7.95 20.57
C LEU A 254 25.04 -6.97 20.77
N GLU A 255 24.77 -5.78 21.31
CA GLU A 255 25.81 -4.80 21.65
C GLU A 255 26.79 -5.36 22.70
N GLU A 256 26.28 -6.04 23.73
CA GLU A 256 27.08 -6.69 24.75
C GLU A 256 27.91 -7.86 24.19
N ALA A 257 27.33 -8.69 23.31
CA ALA A 257 28.04 -9.77 22.64
C ALA A 257 29.17 -9.24 21.75
N GLU A 258 28.93 -8.15 21.02
CA GLU A 258 29.95 -7.51 20.19
C GLU A 258 31.04 -6.86 21.05
N ARG A 259 30.68 -6.22 22.17
CA ARG A 259 31.66 -5.72 23.14
C ARG A 259 32.58 -6.83 23.65
N LEU A 260 32.01 -7.96 24.07
CA LEU A 260 32.78 -9.11 24.55
C LEU A 260 33.66 -9.71 23.45
N ARG A 261 33.18 -9.73 22.19
CA ARG A 261 33.98 -10.16 21.02
C ARG A 261 35.19 -9.26 20.83
N LEU A 262 34.99 -7.95 20.83
CA LEU A 262 36.06 -6.96 20.69
C LEU A 262 37.06 -7.03 21.86
N GLU A 263 36.59 -7.25 23.09
CA GLU A 263 37.47 -7.46 24.26
C GLU A 263 38.33 -8.72 24.10
N ALA A 264 37.77 -9.82 23.60
CA ALA A 264 38.52 -11.05 23.35
C ALA A 264 39.55 -10.90 22.21
N GLU A 265 39.20 -10.15 21.16
CA GLU A 265 40.13 -9.82 20.07
C GLU A 265 41.27 -8.92 20.55
N ALA A 266 40.95 -7.90 21.37
CA ALA A 266 41.94 -7.03 21.96
C ALA A 266 42.90 -7.80 22.89
N GLU A 267 42.41 -8.76 23.67
CA GLU A 267 43.27 -9.59 24.53
C GLU A 267 44.18 -10.52 23.71
N THR A 268 43.64 -11.14 22.64
CA THR A 268 44.44 -11.96 21.72
C THR A 268 45.56 -11.13 21.07
N GLU A 269 45.27 -9.89 20.70
CA GLU A 269 46.27 -8.98 20.12
C GLU A 269 47.31 -8.54 21.15
N ARG A 270 46.91 -8.31 22.41
CA ARG A 270 47.86 -8.03 23.50
C ARG A 270 48.82 -9.21 23.74
N GLU A 271 48.32 -10.44 23.75
CA GLU A 271 49.16 -11.64 23.88
C GLU A 271 50.17 -11.75 22.72
N ARG A 272 49.73 -11.44 21.48
CA ARG A 272 50.59 -11.42 20.29
C ARG A 272 51.71 -10.38 20.43
N ILE A 273 51.38 -9.16 20.85
CA ILE A 273 52.32 -8.06 21.06
C ILE A 273 53.32 -8.42 22.17
N ALA A 274 52.85 -8.93 23.32
CA ALA A 274 53.70 -9.36 24.42
C ALA A 274 54.70 -10.44 23.98
N GLY A 275 54.27 -11.38 23.14
CA GLY A 275 55.15 -12.39 22.52
C GLY A 275 56.25 -11.78 21.64
N LEU A 276 55.91 -10.78 20.82
CA LEU A 276 56.88 -10.06 19.98
C LEU A 276 57.89 -9.26 20.82
N VAL A 277 57.42 -8.47 21.79
CA VAL A 277 58.27 -7.67 22.69
C VAL A 277 59.26 -8.57 23.42
N LYS A 278 58.80 -9.73 23.91
CA LYS A 278 59.67 -10.72 24.55
C LYS A 278 60.71 -11.28 23.58
N SER A 279 60.31 -11.63 22.35
CA SER A 279 61.25 -12.14 21.34
C SER A 279 62.34 -11.14 20.98
N ILE A 280 62.03 -9.84 20.93
CA ILE A 280 62.99 -8.78 20.64
C ILE A 280 63.94 -8.57 21.82
N THR A 281 63.39 -8.54 23.04
CA THR A 281 64.17 -8.37 24.27
C THR A 281 65.12 -9.55 24.50
N ASP A 282 64.61 -10.78 24.47
CA ASP A 282 65.40 -11.99 24.74
C ASP A 282 66.36 -12.35 23.59
N GLY A 283 66.09 -11.87 22.38
CA GLY A 283 66.91 -12.08 21.19
C GLY A 283 67.82 -10.89 20.92
N ALA A 284 67.35 -9.94 20.11
CA ALA A 284 68.20 -8.91 19.53
C ALA A 284 68.82 -7.96 20.56
N ILE A 285 68.06 -7.54 21.59
CA ILE A 285 68.61 -6.68 22.66
C ILE A 285 69.63 -7.47 23.49
N LYS A 286 69.32 -8.71 23.87
CA LYS A 286 70.24 -9.57 24.60
C LYS A 286 71.54 -9.84 23.82
N ASP A 287 71.45 -10.11 22.52
CA ASP A 287 72.62 -10.31 21.66
C ASP A 287 73.49 -9.05 21.61
N ALA A 288 72.86 -7.86 21.55
CA ALA A 288 73.57 -6.59 21.66
C ALA A 288 74.24 -6.43 23.02
N MET A 289 73.55 -6.72 24.13
CA MET A 289 74.13 -6.69 25.48
C MET A 289 75.33 -7.62 25.63
N ASP A 290 75.20 -8.86 25.17
CA ASP A 290 76.25 -9.88 25.25
C ASP A 290 77.46 -9.47 24.41
N ALA A 291 77.25 -8.88 23.22
CA ALA A 291 78.33 -8.33 22.39
C ALA A 291 79.01 -7.11 23.06
N ILE A 292 78.24 -6.20 23.66
CA ILE A 292 78.78 -5.04 24.40
C ILE A 292 79.57 -5.51 25.62
N ALA A 293 79.15 -6.57 26.30
CA ALA A 293 79.83 -7.10 27.48
C ALA A 293 81.26 -7.58 27.14
N LEU A 294 81.49 -8.09 25.93
CA LEU A 294 82.80 -8.51 25.43
C LEU A 294 83.77 -7.35 25.17
N VAL A 295 83.26 -6.12 24.99
CA VAL A 295 84.09 -4.93 24.80
C VAL A 295 84.73 -4.54 26.15
N ASN A 296 86.05 -4.48 26.18
CA ASN A 296 86.88 -4.02 27.29
C ASN A 296 88.02 -3.12 26.78
N ASN A 297 88.84 -2.59 27.69
CA ASN A 297 89.88 -1.62 27.35
C ASN A 297 90.96 -2.15 26.37
N ASP A 298 91.14 -3.47 26.29
CA ASP A 298 92.10 -4.14 25.41
C ASP A 298 91.45 -4.81 24.18
N SER A 299 90.14 -4.61 23.98
CA SER A 299 89.41 -5.22 22.87
C SER A 299 89.88 -4.69 21.52
N ASP A 300 89.97 -5.58 20.54
CA ASP A 300 90.32 -5.21 19.17
C ASP A 300 89.16 -4.47 18.47
N ASP A 301 89.47 -3.80 17.36
CA ASP A 301 88.45 -3.10 16.55
C ASP A 301 87.36 -4.06 16.05
N THR A 302 87.72 -5.32 15.83
CA THR A 302 86.79 -6.37 15.41
C THR A 302 85.68 -6.62 16.44
N THR A 303 86.03 -6.67 17.72
CA THR A 303 85.08 -6.85 18.83
C THR A 303 84.18 -5.62 19.00
N VAL A 304 84.74 -4.42 18.84
CA VAL A 304 83.96 -3.17 18.89
C VAL A 304 82.96 -3.07 17.74
N MET A 305 83.40 -3.35 16.50
CA MET A 305 82.50 -3.37 15.34
C MET A 305 81.41 -4.44 15.46
N ALA A 306 81.72 -5.60 16.06
CA ALA A 306 80.72 -6.64 16.31
C ALA A 306 79.63 -6.15 17.28
N ALA A 307 80.00 -5.44 18.35
CA ALA A 307 79.04 -4.84 19.28
C ALA A 307 78.20 -3.74 18.60
N GLN A 308 78.79 -2.87 17.79
CA GLN A 308 78.05 -1.84 17.04
C GLN A 308 77.05 -2.45 16.05
N ASN A 309 77.46 -3.49 15.33
CA ASN A 309 76.57 -4.22 14.43
C ASN A 309 75.41 -4.90 15.17
N ALA A 310 75.65 -5.44 16.36
CA ALA A 310 74.61 -6.05 17.18
C ALA A 310 73.58 -5.01 17.67
N VAL A 311 74.03 -3.81 18.07
CA VAL A 311 73.13 -2.69 18.43
C VAL A 311 72.31 -2.22 17.23
N ALA A 312 72.93 -2.08 16.05
CA ALA A 312 72.21 -1.70 14.82
C ALA A 312 71.19 -2.76 14.39
N ALA A 313 71.51 -4.05 14.56
CA ALA A 313 70.59 -5.15 14.31
C ALA A 313 69.41 -5.15 15.30
N ALA A 314 69.67 -4.90 16.58
CA ALA A 314 68.62 -4.74 17.59
C ALA A 314 67.69 -3.56 17.27
N LYS A 315 68.25 -2.43 16.84
CA LYS A 315 67.47 -1.26 16.42
C LYS A 315 66.55 -1.57 15.24
N THR A 316 67.10 -2.22 14.21
CA THR A 316 66.33 -2.65 13.04
C THR A 316 65.22 -3.63 13.42
N ALA A 317 65.47 -4.55 14.36
CA ALA A 317 64.47 -5.49 14.86
C ALA A 317 63.33 -4.79 15.61
N ILE A 318 63.63 -3.72 16.36
CA ILE A 318 62.62 -2.89 17.03
C ILE A 318 61.81 -2.10 15.99
N ASP A 319 62.46 -1.39 15.07
CA ASP A 319 61.81 -0.53 14.06
C ASP A 319 60.91 -1.32 13.09
N SER A 320 61.27 -2.58 12.81
CA SER A 320 60.49 -3.46 11.93
C SER A 320 59.40 -4.24 12.65
N ALA A 321 59.35 -4.19 13.99
CA ALA A 321 58.30 -4.83 14.74
C ALA A 321 57.00 -4.05 14.59
N ASN A 322 55.95 -4.70 14.09
CA ASN A 322 54.60 -4.13 14.06
C ASN A 322 53.98 -4.18 15.47
N ILE A 323 54.50 -3.35 16.37
CA ILE A 323 54.09 -3.19 17.76
C ILE A 323 53.62 -1.76 18.03
N PRO A 324 52.75 -1.54 19.03
CA PRO A 324 52.33 -0.20 19.43
C PRO A 324 53.50 0.74 19.74
N ALA A 325 53.33 2.03 19.44
CA ALA A 325 54.39 3.03 19.54
C ALA A 325 54.96 3.22 20.96
N ASP A 326 54.15 2.96 22.00
CA ASP A 326 54.55 3.02 23.41
C ASP A 326 55.42 1.83 23.82
N GLU A 327 55.10 0.61 23.36
CA GLU A 327 55.97 -0.56 23.53
C GLU A 327 57.28 -0.40 22.73
N MET A 328 57.19 0.13 21.51
CA MET A 328 58.35 0.46 20.68
C MET A 328 59.28 1.47 21.36
N ALA A 329 58.72 2.54 21.94
CA ALA A 329 59.48 3.53 22.69
C ALA A 329 60.20 2.90 23.90
N THR A 330 59.54 1.98 24.62
CA THR A 330 60.14 1.28 25.76
C THR A 330 61.34 0.42 25.32
N LEU A 331 61.23 -0.31 24.21
CA LEU A 331 62.34 -1.08 23.65
C LEU A 331 63.48 -0.19 23.15
N HIS A 332 63.17 0.96 22.55
CA HIS A 332 64.20 1.94 22.15
C HIS A 332 64.95 2.51 23.34
N ILE A 333 64.26 2.84 24.44
CA ILE A 333 64.90 3.31 25.68
C ILE A 333 65.85 2.23 26.21
N ALA A 334 65.41 0.96 26.27
CA ALA A 334 66.25 -0.15 26.70
C ALA A 334 67.51 -0.29 25.83
N LEU A 335 67.37 -0.19 24.51
CA LEU A 335 68.50 -0.26 23.59
C LEU A 335 69.43 0.95 23.71
N ALA A 336 68.91 2.16 23.90
CA ALA A 336 69.68 3.40 24.03
C ALA A 336 70.61 3.37 25.27
N VAL A 337 70.16 2.77 26.38
CA VAL A 337 71.01 2.55 27.57
C VAL A 337 72.22 1.69 27.23
N HIS A 338 72.04 0.66 26.41
CA HIS A 338 73.13 -0.22 25.97
C HIS A 338 74.04 0.43 24.94
N GLU A 339 73.48 1.22 24.02
CA GLU A 339 74.25 2.04 23.08
C GLU A 339 75.15 3.03 23.82
N GLY A 340 74.63 3.73 24.84
CA GLY A 340 75.42 4.61 25.71
C GLY A 340 76.53 3.87 26.49
N ALA A 341 76.28 2.63 26.94
CA ALA A 341 77.31 1.81 27.58
C ALA A 341 78.43 1.38 26.61
N LEU A 342 78.09 1.10 25.35
CA LEU A 342 79.05 0.82 24.29
C LEU A 342 79.91 2.05 23.99
N ASP A 343 79.28 3.22 23.83
CA ASP A 343 79.96 4.48 23.59
C ASP A 343 80.91 4.86 24.73
N ALA A 344 80.50 4.65 25.99
CA ALA A 344 81.36 4.85 27.14
C ALA A 344 82.58 3.93 27.14
N LYS A 345 82.43 2.66 26.71
CA LYS A 345 83.55 1.72 26.57
C LYS A 345 84.48 2.10 25.41
N ILE A 346 83.93 2.56 24.29
CA ILE A 346 84.71 3.08 23.16
C ILE A 346 85.48 4.34 23.59
N ALA A 347 84.84 5.25 24.31
CA ALA A 347 85.47 6.46 24.85
C ALA A 347 86.58 6.13 25.87
N ALA A 348 86.34 5.18 26.78
CA ALA A 348 87.34 4.71 27.74
C ALA A 348 88.55 4.04 27.06
N ARG A 349 88.35 3.43 25.89
CA ARG A 349 89.44 2.92 25.03
C ARG A 349 90.20 4.05 24.33
N MET A 350 89.52 5.15 23.99
CA MET A 350 90.13 6.33 23.36
C MET A 350 90.87 7.23 24.37
N ASP A 351 90.50 7.23 25.65
CA ASP A 351 91.06 8.08 26.69
C ASP A 351 91.80 7.32 27.79
N ALA A 352 93.14 7.38 27.74
CA ALA A 352 93.99 7.26 28.91
C ALA A 352 94.42 8.66 29.39
N GLY A 353 93.62 9.31 30.26
CA GLY A 353 94.08 10.43 31.10
C GLY A 353 93.11 11.61 31.31
N GLU A 354 92.74 11.84 32.59
CA GLU A 354 92.23 13.09 33.23
C GLU A 354 90.96 13.81 32.72
N GLU A 355 90.53 13.70 31.46
CA GLU A 355 89.36 14.44 30.94
C GLU A 355 88.00 13.88 31.45
N ALA A 356 87.91 12.57 31.65
CA ALA A 356 86.66 11.87 32.00
C ALA A 356 86.07 12.25 33.37
N THR A 357 86.91 12.57 34.37
CA THR A 357 86.43 12.96 35.70
C THR A 357 85.84 14.39 35.71
N ARG A 358 86.34 15.26 34.83
CA ARG A 358 85.78 16.61 34.64
C ARG A 358 84.41 16.55 33.96
N ILE A 359 84.27 15.69 32.95
CA ILE A 359 83.02 15.53 32.19
C ILE A 359 81.93 14.88 33.05
N ALA A 360 82.26 13.87 33.88
CA ALA A 360 81.28 13.22 34.76
C ALA A 360 80.58 14.19 35.73
N GLY A 361 81.33 15.13 36.33
CA GLY A 361 80.75 16.12 37.24
C GLY A 361 79.83 17.15 36.56
N ILE A 362 80.05 17.43 35.27
CA ILE A 362 79.17 18.32 34.50
C ILE A 362 77.88 17.57 34.10
N VAL A 363 77.97 16.28 33.80
CA VAL A 363 76.82 15.43 33.45
C VAL A 363 75.87 15.23 34.64
N ASP A 364 76.39 14.92 35.85
CA ASP A 364 75.57 14.79 37.07
C ASP A 364 74.72 16.05 37.38
N GLY A 365 75.31 17.23 37.13
CA GLY A 365 74.61 18.51 37.30
C GLY A 365 73.46 18.69 36.32
N LEU A 366 73.66 18.29 35.06
CA LEU A 366 72.63 18.36 34.01
C LEU A 366 71.54 17.30 34.22
N GLU A 367 71.88 16.10 34.70
CA GLU A 367 70.90 15.06 35.04
C GLU A 367 69.95 15.50 36.17
N THR A 368 70.45 16.27 37.12
CA THR A 368 69.64 16.84 38.20
C THR A 368 68.63 17.87 37.66
N GLU A 369 69.04 18.72 36.73
CA GLU A 369 68.16 19.72 36.09
C GLU A 369 67.12 19.06 35.17
N ILE A 370 67.52 18.03 34.41
CA ILE A 370 66.61 17.23 33.57
C ILE A 370 65.59 16.51 34.46
N SER A 371 66.01 15.94 35.59
CA SER A 371 65.10 15.28 36.54
C SER A 371 64.09 16.25 37.15
N ALA A 372 64.52 17.47 37.49
CA ALA A 372 63.62 18.51 38.01
C ALA A 372 62.57 18.94 36.96
N ALA A 373 62.97 19.11 35.70
CA ALA A 373 62.04 19.37 34.60
C ALA A 373 61.05 18.20 34.40
N ASN A 374 61.54 16.96 34.49
CA ASN A 374 60.71 15.76 34.33
C ASN A 374 59.66 15.59 35.44
N VAL A 375 59.98 15.95 36.69
CA VAL A 375 59.02 15.94 37.80
C VAL A 375 57.87 16.93 37.56
N LEU A 376 58.17 18.13 37.05
CA LEU A 376 57.15 19.13 36.72
C LEU A 376 56.26 18.68 35.55
N VAL A 377 56.84 18.11 34.49
CA VAL A 377 56.08 17.59 33.35
C VAL A 377 55.19 16.42 33.75
N ASN A 378 55.67 15.49 34.59
CA ASN A 378 54.88 14.35 35.06
C ASN A 378 53.81 14.71 36.09
N GLY A 379 53.92 15.87 36.74
CA GLY A 379 52.91 16.40 37.65
C GLY A 379 51.66 16.95 36.96
N LEU A 380 51.70 17.14 35.63
CA LEU A 380 50.56 17.65 34.87
C LEU A 380 49.45 16.58 34.72
N ASN A 381 48.22 16.97 35.03
CA ASN A 381 47.00 16.17 34.86
C ASN A 381 45.89 17.00 34.19
N ASN A 382 44.68 16.43 34.07
CA ASN A 382 43.54 17.08 33.40
C ASN A 382 43.03 18.35 34.10
N ASP A 383 43.44 18.59 35.36
CA ASP A 383 43.02 19.73 36.17
C ASP A 383 44.15 20.78 36.35
N SER A 384 45.33 20.56 35.75
CA SER A 384 46.46 21.48 35.85
C SER A 384 46.16 22.80 35.14
N SER A 385 46.56 23.90 35.78
CA SER A 385 46.33 25.26 35.26
C SER A 385 47.28 25.60 34.11
N ASP A 386 46.95 26.64 33.34
CA ASP A 386 47.85 27.19 32.32
C ASP A 386 49.19 27.67 32.92
N GLU A 387 49.17 28.05 34.21
CA GLU A 387 50.35 28.46 34.96
C GLU A 387 51.30 27.29 35.24
N ASP A 388 50.75 26.11 35.56
CA ASP A 388 51.52 24.87 35.75
C ASP A 388 52.18 24.41 34.44
N VAL A 389 51.47 24.57 33.32
CA VAL A 389 51.99 24.27 31.98
C VAL A 389 53.13 25.21 31.61
N ALA A 390 52.96 26.52 31.84
CA ALA A 390 54.00 27.51 31.56
C ALA A 390 55.26 27.30 32.42
N ALA A 391 55.09 26.88 33.69
CA ALA A 391 56.18 26.53 34.58
C ALA A 391 56.96 25.31 34.07
N ALA A 392 56.28 24.26 33.62
CA ALA A 392 56.91 23.07 33.05
C ALA A 392 57.68 23.38 31.75
N GLN A 393 57.11 24.21 30.87
CA GLN A 393 57.77 24.66 29.63
C GLN A 393 59.03 25.48 29.91
N THR A 394 58.98 26.36 30.91
CA THR A 394 60.12 27.19 31.31
C THR A 394 61.25 26.33 31.86
N ALA A 395 60.94 25.38 32.75
CA ALA A 395 61.94 24.47 33.33
C ALA A 395 62.68 23.64 32.26
N VAL A 396 61.97 23.21 31.21
CA VAL A 396 62.61 22.49 30.10
C VAL A 396 63.45 23.42 29.23
N ALA A 397 62.97 24.62 28.93
CA ALA A 397 63.74 25.60 28.16
C ALA A 397 65.06 25.96 28.87
N ASP A 398 65.03 26.09 30.20
CA ASP A 398 66.21 26.35 31.02
C ASP A 398 67.18 25.16 31.00
N ALA A 399 66.67 23.92 31.15
CA ALA A 399 67.50 22.71 31.05
C ALA A 399 68.18 22.58 29.67
N LYS A 400 67.46 22.86 28.57
CA LYS A 400 68.05 22.90 27.21
C LYS A 400 69.14 23.96 27.10
N ALA A 401 68.89 25.15 27.63
CA ALA A 401 69.86 26.24 27.61
C ALA A 401 71.13 25.89 28.38
N ASN A 402 71.02 25.15 29.49
CA ASN A 402 72.15 24.71 30.30
C ASN A 402 72.94 23.57 29.64
N ILE A 403 72.27 22.59 29.01
CA ILE A 403 72.92 21.56 28.17
C ILE A 403 73.72 22.21 27.03
N ALA A 404 73.15 23.21 26.35
CA ALA A 404 73.81 23.90 25.25
C ALA A 404 75.09 24.64 25.70
N LYS A 405 75.08 25.21 26.91
CA LYS A 405 76.21 25.95 27.50
C LYS A 405 77.28 25.07 28.12
N ALA A 406 76.98 23.81 28.44
CA ALA A 406 77.91 22.90 29.09
C ALA A 406 79.15 22.61 28.23
N ASP A 407 80.34 22.57 28.83
CA ASP A 407 81.60 22.20 28.14
C ASP A 407 81.77 20.67 28.14
N ILE A 408 80.84 19.98 27.45
CA ILE A 408 80.82 18.52 27.31
C ILE A 408 80.91 18.13 25.83
N PRO A 409 81.38 16.89 25.53
CA PRO A 409 81.46 16.40 24.15
C PRO A 409 80.13 16.52 23.39
N PRO A 410 80.15 16.81 22.08
CA PRO A 410 78.95 16.96 21.27
C PRO A 410 77.98 15.78 21.35
N VAL A 411 78.50 14.54 21.43
CA VAL A 411 77.70 13.32 21.62
C VAL A 411 76.85 13.39 22.89
N ASN A 412 77.42 13.83 24.01
CA ASN A 412 76.69 13.95 25.27
C ASN A 412 75.66 15.10 25.23
N LYS A 413 75.95 16.20 24.52
CA LYS A 413 74.94 17.24 24.28
C LYS A 413 73.77 16.71 23.48
N THR A 414 74.04 15.96 22.42
CA THR A 414 73.00 15.37 21.57
C THR A 414 72.15 14.38 22.36
N ALA A 415 72.78 13.49 23.15
CA ALA A 415 72.06 12.52 23.99
C ALA A 415 71.17 13.20 25.05
N LEU A 416 71.71 14.16 25.83
CA LEU A 416 70.94 14.87 26.87
C LEU A 416 69.83 15.74 26.28
N THR A 417 70.07 16.37 25.12
CA THR A 417 69.03 17.12 24.41
C THR A 417 67.95 16.19 23.88
N SER A 418 68.31 15.01 23.36
CA SER A 418 67.37 13.99 22.90
C SER A 418 66.51 13.43 24.03
N MET A 419 67.09 13.15 25.20
CA MET A 419 66.34 12.74 26.40
C MET A 419 65.35 13.82 26.86
N LEU A 420 65.77 15.10 26.80
CA LEU A 420 64.91 16.21 27.18
C LEU A 420 63.84 16.52 26.13
N ASP A 421 64.13 16.29 24.86
CA ASP A 421 63.15 16.30 23.77
C ASP A 421 62.16 15.16 23.93
N GLU A 422 62.57 13.94 24.29
CA GLU A 422 61.69 12.81 24.60
C GLU A 422 60.81 13.04 25.85
N VAL A 423 61.36 13.65 26.91
CA VAL A 423 60.59 14.11 28.09
C VAL A 423 59.55 15.16 27.71
N MET A 424 59.78 15.93 26.64
CA MET A 424 58.85 16.95 26.14
C MET A 424 58.02 16.58 24.91
N LEU A 425 58.20 15.41 24.29
CA LEU A 425 57.62 15.19 22.97
C LEU A 425 56.16 14.73 23.03
N ALA A 426 55.30 15.71 22.84
CA ALA A 426 54.19 15.68 21.90
C ALA A 426 52.96 14.83 22.23
N LYS A 427 53.06 13.67 22.87
CA LYS A 427 51.89 12.79 23.02
C LYS A 427 50.86 13.33 24.04
N LYS A 428 51.27 13.66 25.27
CA LYS A 428 50.34 14.19 26.29
C LYS A 428 49.77 15.58 25.98
N ILE A 429 50.52 16.45 25.28
CA ILE A 429 50.05 17.79 24.91
C ILE A 429 49.21 17.74 23.61
N ALA A 430 49.55 16.88 22.64
CA ALA A 430 48.71 16.68 21.45
C ALA A 430 47.43 15.90 21.77
N ASP A 431 47.46 14.88 22.62
CA ASP A 431 46.27 14.15 23.06
C ASP A 431 45.33 15.06 23.86
N ARG A 432 45.87 15.97 24.69
CA ARG A 432 45.08 17.00 25.39
C ARG A 432 44.48 18.02 24.42
N ASN A 433 45.27 18.54 23.49
CA ASN A 433 44.79 19.52 22.51
C ASN A 433 43.79 18.91 21.53
N GLN A 434 43.97 17.65 21.14
CA GLN A 434 43.01 16.89 20.32
C GLN A 434 41.72 16.62 21.10
N ALA A 435 41.78 16.20 22.36
CA ALA A 435 40.58 15.98 23.18
C ALA A 435 39.80 17.29 23.48
N ILE A 436 40.50 18.43 23.62
CA ILE A 436 39.88 19.75 23.77
C ILE A 436 39.28 20.23 22.44
N VAL A 437 39.97 19.99 21.32
CA VAL A 437 39.47 20.30 19.97
C VAL A 437 38.28 19.43 19.62
N ASP A 438 38.32 18.11 19.82
CA ASP A 438 37.21 17.19 19.50
C ASP A 438 35.97 17.50 20.35
N LYS A 439 36.14 17.83 21.63
CA LYS A 439 35.02 18.20 22.50
C LYS A 439 34.44 19.57 22.15
N LYS A 440 35.32 20.54 21.85
CA LYS A 440 34.90 21.89 21.43
C LYS A 440 34.32 21.90 20.03
N GLU A 441 34.82 21.09 19.10
CA GLU A 441 34.26 20.89 17.76
C GLU A 441 32.95 20.11 17.82
N ALA A 442 32.78 19.11 18.68
CA ALA A 442 31.48 18.44 18.84
C ALA A 442 30.41 19.37 19.44
N ASP A 443 30.78 20.19 20.42
CA ASP A 443 29.86 21.13 21.08
C ASP A 443 29.61 22.39 20.23
N ASP A 444 30.64 22.94 19.59
CA ASP A 444 30.52 24.04 18.64
C ASP A 444 29.86 23.59 17.33
N ALA A 445 30.05 22.34 16.85
CA ALA A 445 29.33 21.81 15.68
C ALA A 445 27.85 21.57 15.98
N ARG A 446 27.48 21.07 17.17
CA ARG A 446 26.07 20.95 17.56
C ARG A 446 25.40 22.31 17.76
N ALA A 447 26.08 23.25 18.41
CA ALA A 447 25.57 24.61 18.63
C ALA A 447 25.56 25.45 17.35
N ALA A 448 26.57 25.33 16.49
CA ALA A 448 26.64 26.00 15.20
C ALA A 448 25.72 25.35 14.15
N LEU A 449 25.49 24.04 14.17
CA LEU A 449 24.48 23.39 13.32
C LEU A 449 23.07 23.88 13.68
N GLY A 450 22.74 23.93 14.97
CA GLY A 450 21.45 24.46 15.43
C GLY A 450 21.26 25.96 15.15
N LYS A 451 22.30 26.79 15.30
CA LYS A 451 22.25 28.23 14.98
C LYS A 451 22.38 28.54 13.48
N ALA A 452 23.14 27.75 12.72
CA ALA A 452 23.29 27.90 11.28
C ALA A 452 22.05 27.43 10.56
N MET A 453 21.36 26.37 11.01
CA MET A 453 20.02 26.05 10.49
C MET A 453 19.03 27.19 10.78
N LEU A 454 18.98 27.73 12.01
CA LEU A 454 18.07 28.83 12.33
C LEU A 454 18.41 30.16 11.64
N ALA A 455 19.69 30.45 11.36
CA ALA A 455 20.15 31.66 10.69
C ALA A 455 20.22 31.56 9.15
N ALA A 456 20.44 30.37 8.59
CA ALA A 456 20.40 30.10 7.15
C ALA A 456 18.97 29.99 6.61
N LEU A 457 17.98 29.73 7.49
CA LEU A 457 16.56 29.78 7.14
C LEU A 457 16.09 31.16 6.68
N GLY A 458 16.82 32.24 7.02
CA GLY A 458 16.57 33.61 6.53
C GLY A 458 15.17 34.16 6.81
N ALA A 459 14.97 35.46 6.62
CA ALA A 459 13.60 35.95 6.39
C ALA A 459 13.16 35.45 5.00
N PRO A 460 11.90 35.07 4.80
CA PRO A 460 11.43 34.44 3.57
C PRO A 460 11.82 35.30 2.35
N ALA A 461 12.56 34.69 1.43
CA ALA A 461 12.87 35.32 0.16
C ALA A 461 11.55 35.51 -0.60
N THR A 462 11.27 36.74 -1.02
CA THR A 462 10.13 37.05 -1.88
C THR A 462 10.16 36.16 -3.13
N PRO A 463 9.10 35.39 -3.42
CA PRO A 463 9.11 34.38 -4.47
C PRO A 463 9.35 35.00 -5.85
N VAL A 464 10.26 34.38 -6.59
CA VAL A 464 10.58 34.75 -7.97
C VAL A 464 9.62 33.99 -8.89
N GLY A 465 8.73 34.75 -9.55
CA GLY A 465 8.10 34.34 -10.81
C GLY A 465 6.85 33.47 -10.70
N THR A 466 5.71 34.13 -10.61
CA THR A 466 4.37 33.60 -10.92
C THR A 466 4.27 33.19 -12.40
N THR A 467 4.22 31.90 -12.73
CA THR A 467 3.54 31.42 -13.95
C THR A 467 3.31 29.91 -13.92
N GLY A 468 2.04 29.50 -14.03
CA GLY A 468 1.64 28.17 -14.52
C GLY A 468 1.17 27.21 -13.44
N ALA A 469 -0.12 27.21 -13.14
CA ALA A 469 -0.76 26.02 -12.57
C ALA A 469 -0.52 24.84 -13.51
N LEU A 470 -0.10 23.70 -12.97
CA LEU A 470 0.09 22.45 -13.72
C LEU A 470 -1.27 22.06 -14.32
N ALA A 471 -1.43 22.21 -15.64
CA ALA A 471 -2.63 21.81 -16.33
C ALA A 471 -2.64 20.28 -16.48
N ASN A 472 -3.77 19.66 -16.10
CA ASN A 472 -4.00 18.22 -16.14
C ASN A 472 -3.78 17.65 -17.55
N ILE A 473 -3.24 16.43 -17.55
CA ILE A 473 -2.97 15.58 -18.71
C ILE A 473 -4.29 15.20 -19.39
N ASP A 474 -4.36 15.33 -20.71
CA ASP A 474 -5.46 14.87 -21.56
C ASP A 474 -5.12 13.48 -22.14
N LEU A 475 -5.86 12.45 -21.73
CA LEU A 475 -5.76 11.08 -22.24
C LEU A 475 -6.94 10.84 -23.18
N THR A 476 -6.76 11.08 -24.47
CA THR A 476 -7.87 11.11 -25.43
C THR A 476 -8.30 9.75 -25.99
N THR A 477 -7.80 8.62 -25.50
CA THR A 477 -8.24 7.30 -26.00
C THR A 477 -8.22 6.20 -24.94
N PRO A 478 -9.37 5.61 -24.58
CA PRO A 478 -9.43 4.44 -23.71
C PRO A 478 -9.04 3.20 -24.53
N ASP A 479 -7.76 2.83 -24.53
CA ASP A 479 -7.35 1.51 -25.00
C ASP A 479 -7.39 0.54 -23.82
N THR A 480 -8.39 -0.34 -23.83
CA THR A 480 -8.82 -1.23 -22.72
C THR A 480 -7.84 -2.36 -22.35
N ASP A 481 -6.55 -2.21 -22.65
CA ASP A 481 -5.52 -3.18 -22.30
C ASP A 481 -4.21 -2.45 -22.02
N LEU A 482 -3.81 -2.36 -20.74
CA LEU A 482 -2.50 -1.85 -20.32
C LEU A 482 -1.32 -2.60 -20.95
N SER A 483 -1.57 -3.70 -21.68
CA SER A 483 -0.58 -4.40 -22.49
C SER A 483 0.03 -3.55 -23.62
N ASN A 484 -0.66 -2.51 -24.08
CA ASN A 484 -0.17 -1.61 -25.14
C ASN A 484 0.63 -0.41 -24.61
N GLY A 485 0.73 -0.26 -23.29
CA GLY A 485 1.46 0.83 -22.65
C GLY A 485 0.59 2.01 -22.22
N LEU A 486 1.03 2.71 -21.18
CA LEU A 486 0.41 3.94 -20.67
C LEU A 486 1.20 5.12 -21.23
N THR A 487 0.60 5.93 -22.12
CA THR A 487 1.24 7.18 -22.55
C THR A 487 0.94 8.27 -21.54
N ILE A 488 2.00 8.79 -20.90
CA ILE A 488 1.95 9.92 -20.00
C ILE A 488 2.56 11.11 -20.72
N ASN A 489 1.70 12.06 -21.13
CA ASN A 489 2.17 13.33 -21.67
C ASN A 489 2.68 14.19 -20.50
N ALA A 490 3.87 14.75 -20.62
CA ALA A 490 4.39 15.64 -19.61
C ALA A 490 3.54 16.92 -19.58
N ALA A 491 3.09 17.36 -18.40
CA ALA A 491 2.34 18.60 -18.27
C ALA A 491 3.20 19.78 -18.77
N ALA A 492 2.58 20.70 -19.53
CA ALA A 492 3.25 21.94 -19.93
C ALA A 492 3.72 22.71 -18.69
N GLY A 493 5.03 22.90 -18.55
CA GLY A 493 5.63 23.55 -17.38
C GLY A 493 6.13 22.63 -16.27
N ALA A 494 6.11 21.29 -16.47
CA ALA A 494 6.76 20.35 -15.56
C ALA A 494 8.29 20.61 -15.50
N GLY A 495 8.71 21.36 -14.47
CA GLY A 495 10.05 21.28 -13.87
C GLY A 495 11.26 21.49 -14.78
N ALA A 496 11.17 22.26 -15.86
CA ALA A 496 12.35 22.58 -16.67
C ALA A 496 13.37 23.36 -15.83
N LEU A 497 14.40 22.67 -15.33
CA LEU A 497 15.64 23.29 -14.89
C LEU A 497 16.34 23.85 -16.15
N ALA A 498 16.29 25.17 -16.27
CA ALA A 498 17.19 26.01 -17.06
C ALA A 498 17.56 25.54 -18.49
N ASN A 499 16.58 25.18 -19.32
CA ASN A 499 16.57 25.50 -20.76
C ASN A 499 15.20 25.14 -21.34
N ALA A 500 14.70 25.98 -22.24
CA ALA A 500 13.32 25.97 -22.77
C ALA A 500 12.98 24.77 -23.69
N THR A 501 13.43 23.58 -23.36
CA THR A 501 12.99 22.31 -23.97
C THR A 501 11.76 21.82 -23.20
N ASN A 502 10.64 21.70 -23.91
CA ASN A 502 9.49 20.97 -23.38
C ASN A 502 9.96 19.53 -23.10
N PRO A 503 9.64 18.94 -21.93
CA PRO A 503 9.88 17.52 -21.70
C PRO A 503 9.18 16.70 -22.79
N ASP A 504 9.87 15.69 -23.32
CA ASP A 504 9.32 14.76 -24.29
C ASP A 504 8.16 13.95 -23.67
N ASP A 505 7.15 13.61 -24.47
CA ASP A 505 6.08 12.71 -24.04
C ASP A 505 6.67 11.34 -23.67
N VAL A 506 6.22 10.76 -22.55
CA VAL A 506 6.70 9.47 -22.08
C VAL A 506 5.66 8.40 -22.42
N THR A 507 5.98 7.54 -23.40
CA THR A 507 5.20 6.32 -23.63
C THR A 507 5.74 5.20 -22.75
N LEU A 508 4.99 4.80 -21.72
CA LEU A 508 5.38 3.71 -20.85
C LEU A 508 4.96 2.38 -21.47
N THR A 509 5.88 1.45 -21.64
CA THR A 509 5.57 0.06 -22.02
C THR A 509 5.78 -0.82 -20.80
N SER A 510 4.81 -1.68 -20.46
CA SER A 510 4.87 -2.46 -19.22
C SER A 510 5.98 -3.53 -19.26
N ASP A 511 6.75 -3.68 -18.18
CA ASP A 511 7.83 -4.67 -18.04
C ASP A 511 7.48 -5.91 -17.20
N ALA A 512 6.20 -6.09 -16.86
CA ALA A 512 5.52 -7.30 -16.35
C ALA A 512 5.32 -7.51 -14.83
N THR A 513 4.17 -8.14 -14.50
CA THR A 513 3.83 -8.97 -13.31
C THR A 513 3.35 -8.39 -11.96
N GLY A 514 2.92 -7.13 -11.84
CA GLY A 514 2.19 -6.66 -10.64
C GLY A 514 0.72 -7.14 -10.59
N ARG A 515 0.25 -7.71 -9.47
CA ARG A 515 -1.16 -8.08 -9.21
C ARG A 515 -2.02 -6.84 -8.93
N HIS A 516 -3.29 -6.88 -9.36
CA HIS A 516 -4.31 -5.85 -9.21
C HIS A 516 -4.91 -5.82 -7.79
N GLY A 517 -5.16 -4.64 -7.20
CA GLY A 517 -6.00 -4.49 -5.99
C GLY A 517 -5.68 -3.35 -5.01
N ASP A 518 -4.41 -3.11 -4.63
CA ASP A 518 -4.12 -2.42 -3.36
C ASP A 518 -3.35 -1.08 -3.49
N TRP A 519 -3.62 -0.27 -4.52
CA TRP A 519 -2.70 0.82 -4.90
C TRP A 519 -1.25 0.31 -4.97
N SER A 520 -1.03 -0.86 -5.56
CA SER A 520 0.32 -1.43 -5.64
C SER A 520 1.10 -0.72 -6.74
N GLY A 521 2.13 0.05 -6.37
CA GLY A 521 2.94 0.79 -7.34
C GLY A 521 3.71 -0.14 -8.29
N ARG A 522 3.57 0.08 -9.60
CA ARG A 522 4.35 -0.58 -10.65
C ARG A 522 5.34 0.39 -11.27
N ASP A 523 6.60 -0.02 -11.36
CA ASP A 523 7.66 0.74 -12.02
C ASP A 523 7.59 0.55 -13.54
N TYR A 524 7.95 1.59 -14.27
CA TYR A 524 8.07 1.60 -15.73
C TYR A 524 9.35 2.35 -16.08
N ALA A 525 10.18 1.76 -16.93
CA ALA A 525 11.35 2.42 -17.48
C ALA A 525 11.28 2.43 -19.00
N HIS A 526 11.49 3.59 -19.62
CA HIS A 526 11.61 3.71 -21.06
C HIS A 526 12.84 4.52 -21.44
N SER A 527 13.66 3.99 -22.35
CA SER A 527 14.79 4.71 -22.91
C SER A 527 14.41 5.22 -24.30
N ALA A 528 14.33 6.55 -24.46
CA ALA A 528 14.16 7.16 -25.77
C ALA A 528 15.55 7.48 -26.36
N GLY A 529 15.78 7.08 -27.62
CA GLY A 529 17.01 7.38 -28.38
C GLY A 529 17.79 6.16 -28.87
N THR A 530 18.70 6.39 -29.82
CA THR A 530 19.68 5.39 -30.31
C THR A 530 21.09 5.92 -30.07
N GLY A 531 21.98 5.13 -29.45
CA GLY A 531 23.38 5.51 -29.18
C GLY A 531 23.59 6.13 -27.78
N ASP A 532 24.69 6.87 -27.59
CA ASP A 532 25.11 7.43 -26.29
C ASP A 532 24.16 8.52 -25.71
N ALA A 533 23.08 8.85 -26.43
CA ALA A 533 22.07 9.84 -26.03
C ALA A 533 20.77 9.20 -25.50
N MET A 534 20.86 8.02 -24.87
CA MET A 534 19.68 7.36 -24.30
C MET A 534 19.18 8.11 -23.06
N VAL A 535 18.10 8.86 -23.22
CA VAL A 535 17.34 9.47 -22.12
C VAL A 535 16.52 8.34 -21.47
N THR A 536 16.85 7.98 -20.23
CA THR A 536 16.10 6.94 -19.49
C THR A 536 15.05 7.60 -18.62
N ASN A 537 13.79 7.53 -19.04
CA ASN A 537 12.68 8.01 -18.23
C ASN A 537 12.20 6.88 -17.30
N GLU A 538 11.82 7.27 -16.08
CA GLU A 538 11.31 6.38 -15.05
C GLU A 538 9.93 6.88 -14.63
N ALA A 539 8.96 6.00 -14.49
CA ALA A 539 7.66 6.32 -13.93
C ALA A 539 7.19 5.24 -12.99
N ARG A 540 6.39 5.61 -11.99
CA ARG A 540 5.72 4.65 -11.11
C ARG A 540 4.24 4.96 -11.05
N VAL A 541 3.41 3.97 -11.30
CA VAL A 541 1.95 4.09 -11.37
C VAL A 541 1.31 3.24 -10.28
N TYR A 542 0.39 3.82 -9.54
CA TYR A 542 -0.45 3.23 -8.50
C TYR A 542 -1.90 3.25 -9.01
N ALA A 543 -2.63 2.15 -8.87
CA ALA A 543 -4.03 2.08 -9.30
C ALA A 543 -4.89 1.31 -8.28
N ASN A 544 -6.15 1.71 -8.13
CA ASN A 544 -7.17 0.99 -7.35
C ASN A 544 -7.89 -0.09 -8.17
N GLN A 545 -7.23 -0.61 -9.21
CA GLN A 545 -7.84 -1.56 -10.12
C GLN A 545 -8.35 -2.77 -9.33
N GLY A 546 -9.66 -2.97 -9.38
CA GLY A 546 -10.33 -4.06 -8.67
C GLY A 546 -9.88 -5.43 -9.17
N PRO A 547 -10.20 -6.50 -8.42
CA PRO A 547 -10.02 -7.85 -8.93
C PRO A 547 -10.83 -8.01 -10.22
N ASP A 548 -10.30 -8.76 -11.19
CA ASP A 548 -11.04 -9.02 -12.42
C ASP A 548 -12.43 -9.58 -12.10
N GLY A 549 -13.46 -8.91 -12.59
CA GLY A 549 -14.83 -9.37 -12.50
C GLY A 549 -15.03 -10.62 -13.35
N THR A 550 -16.17 -11.27 -13.15
CA THR A 550 -16.62 -12.36 -14.03
C THR A 550 -17.93 -11.99 -14.68
N GLN A 551 -18.03 -12.15 -16.00
CA GLN A 551 -19.30 -12.02 -16.70
C GLN A 551 -19.60 -13.26 -17.55
N PRO A 552 -20.89 -13.60 -17.74
CA PRO A 552 -21.24 -14.68 -18.64
C PRO A 552 -21.01 -14.26 -20.08
N PHE A 553 -20.78 -15.23 -20.97
CA PHE A 553 -20.93 -14.99 -22.40
C PHE A 553 -22.37 -14.59 -22.70
N SER A 554 -22.56 -13.55 -23.51
CA SER A 554 -23.89 -13.05 -23.85
C SER A 554 -24.33 -13.52 -25.23
N THR A 555 -25.63 -13.80 -25.39
CA THR A 555 -26.24 -14.08 -26.70
C THR A 555 -26.77 -12.81 -27.38
N ALA A 556 -26.39 -11.63 -26.88
CA ALA A 556 -26.86 -10.36 -27.41
C ALA A 556 -26.35 -10.16 -28.85
N GLN A 557 -27.24 -9.76 -29.75
CA GLN A 557 -27.12 -10.06 -31.18
C GLN A 557 -26.05 -9.29 -31.99
N THR A 558 -25.30 -8.35 -31.44
CA THR A 558 -24.27 -7.65 -32.22
C THR A 558 -23.26 -6.88 -31.37
N GLY A 559 -21.96 -7.16 -31.54
CA GLY A 559 -20.87 -6.21 -31.28
C GLY A 559 -20.16 -6.27 -29.92
N GLY A 560 -20.59 -7.12 -28.98
CA GLY A 560 -19.87 -7.30 -27.71
C GLY A 560 -18.65 -8.22 -27.86
N LYS A 561 -17.55 -7.92 -27.16
CA LYS A 561 -16.32 -8.75 -27.12
C LYS A 561 -16.57 -10.24 -26.81
N TYR A 562 -17.62 -10.54 -26.05
CA TYR A 562 -18.01 -11.90 -25.63
C TYR A 562 -19.37 -12.33 -26.19
N ALA A 563 -19.82 -11.73 -27.29
CA ALA A 563 -21.09 -12.05 -27.92
C ALA A 563 -21.02 -13.36 -28.71
N LEU A 564 -21.93 -14.30 -28.43
CA LEU A 564 -22.03 -15.57 -29.14
C LEU A 564 -22.85 -15.42 -30.43
N VAL A 565 -22.43 -16.11 -31.49
CA VAL A 565 -23.18 -16.20 -32.73
C VAL A 565 -24.49 -16.97 -32.49
N THR A 566 -25.62 -16.35 -32.85
CA THR A 566 -26.97 -16.90 -32.61
C THR A 566 -27.60 -17.60 -33.82
N THR A 567 -26.93 -17.62 -34.98
CA THR A 567 -27.48 -18.23 -36.20
C THR A 567 -26.43 -19.01 -37.02
N GLY A 568 -26.84 -20.12 -37.64
CA GLY A 568 -26.03 -20.89 -38.58
C GLY A 568 -25.18 -22.01 -37.97
N ASN A 569 -24.23 -22.55 -38.76
CA ASN A 569 -23.37 -23.70 -38.38
C ASN A 569 -22.33 -23.40 -37.27
N LEU A 570 -22.38 -22.19 -36.72
CA LEU A 570 -21.52 -21.66 -35.67
C LEU A 570 -22.34 -21.16 -34.47
N GLU A 571 -23.59 -21.62 -34.33
CA GLU A 571 -24.41 -21.28 -33.16
C GLU A 571 -23.71 -21.63 -31.83
N GLY A 572 -23.63 -20.64 -30.95
CA GLY A 572 -22.94 -20.73 -29.66
C GLY A 572 -21.41 -20.65 -29.74
N TRP A 573 -20.84 -20.26 -30.87
CA TRP A 573 -19.41 -19.94 -31.01
C TRP A 573 -19.19 -18.43 -31.01
N LEU A 574 -18.12 -17.99 -30.38
CA LEU A 574 -17.51 -16.68 -30.50
C LEU A 574 -16.50 -16.72 -31.66
N GLU A 575 -16.64 -15.86 -32.65
CA GLU A 575 -15.62 -15.71 -33.69
C GLU A 575 -14.44 -14.91 -33.13
N LEU A 576 -13.25 -15.51 -33.10
CA LEU A 576 -12.02 -14.85 -32.72
C LEU A 576 -11.40 -14.23 -33.96
N THR A 577 -12.11 -13.28 -34.57
CA THR A 577 -11.57 -12.49 -35.66
C THR A 577 -10.61 -11.46 -35.09
N ALA A 578 -9.46 -11.27 -35.77
CA ALA A 578 -8.62 -10.10 -35.56
C ALA A 578 -9.35 -8.88 -36.12
N VAL A 579 -10.45 -8.46 -35.50
CA VAL A 579 -11.35 -7.46 -36.11
C VAL A 579 -10.68 -6.09 -36.19
N ASP A 580 -9.79 -5.71 -35.25
CA ASP A 580 -9.34 -4.31 -35.19
C ASP A 580 -7.87 -4.10 -34.75
N GLY A 581 -6.92 -4.92 -35.22
CA GLY A 581 -5.48 -4.62 -35.09
C GLY A 581 -4.88 -4.59 -33.66
N ALA A 582 -5.68 -4.71 -32.60
CA ALA A 582 -5.26 -4.92 -31.23
C ALA A 582 -5.51 -6.38 -30.82
N ALA A 583 -4.50 -7.01 -30.23
CA ALA A 583 -4.29 -8.45 -30.22
C ALA A 583 -5.18 -9.23 -29.21
N PRO A 584 -6.01 -10.21 -29.64
CA PRO A 584 -6.66 -11.19 -28.74
C PRO A 584 -5.89 -12.51 -28.40
N PRO A 585 -4.66 -12.83 -28.88
CA PRO A 585 -4.11 -14.18 -28.79
C PRO A 585 -3.51 -14.54 -27.41
N SER A 586 -3.05 -13.56 -26.63
CA SER A 586 -2.45 -13.79 -25.28
C SER A 586 -3.45 -14.37 -24.26
N ARG A 587 -4.76 -14.26 -24.55
CA ARG A 587 -5.87 -14.68 -23.70
C ARG A 587 -6.33 -16.12 -23.99
N ALA A 588 -5.92 -16.68 -25.13
CA ALA A 588 -6.20 -18.05 -25.51
C ALA A 588 -5.12 -18.99 -24.95
N ARG A 589 -5.51 -20.04 -24.24
CA ARG A 589 -4.56 -21.08 -23.79
C ARG A 589 -5.07 -22.46 -24.17
N ALA A 590 -4.21 -23.25 -24.78
CA ALA A 590 -4.48 -24.65 -25.08
C ALA A 590 -3.15 -25.39 -25.20
N ALA A 591 -3.13 -26.68 -24.84
CA ALA A 591 -1.92 -27.50 -25.01
C ALA A 591 -1.40 -27.50 -26.45
N ARG A 592 -2.30 -27.32 -27.44
CA ARG A 592 -1.99 -27.22 -28.86
C ARG A 592 -1.28 -25.92 -29.26
N PHE A 593 -1.30 -24.89 -28.41
CA PHE A 593 -0.56 -23.65 -28.63
C PHE A 593 0.83 -23.67 -28.00
N ASN A 594 1.19 -24.71 -27.25
CA ASN A 594 2.51 -24.82 -26.62
C ASN A 594 3.58 -25.31 -27.62
N HIS A 595 4.10 -24.40 -28.42
CA HIS A 595 5.20 -24.60 -29.36
C HIS A 595 6.06 -23.33 -29.43
N GLN A 596 7.20 -23.37 -30.13
CA GLN A 596 8.01 -22.18 -30.40
C GLN A 596 7.89 -21.77 -31.87
N GLY A 597 7.78 -20.47 -32.13
CA GLY A 597 7.65 -19.92 -33.48
C GLY A 597 6.23 -20.04 -34.01
N THR A 598 6.07 -20.12 -35.33
CA THR A 598 4.75 -20.23 -35.98
C THR A 598 4.44 -21.68 -36.36
N GLN A 599 3.30 -22.20 -35.90
CA GLN A 599 2.78 -23.50 -36.26
C GLN A 599 1.55 -23.37 -37.16
N ASN A 600 1.56 -24.07 -38.29
CA ASN A 600 0.40 -24.25 -39.16
C ASN A 600 -0.45 -25.42 -38.64
N HIS A 601 -1.75 -25.17 -38.44
CA HIS A 601 -2.71 -26.17 -37.99
C HIS A 601 -3.47 -26.73 -39.19
N ALA A 602 -2.99 -27.86 -39.72
CA ALA A 602 -3.65 -28.53 -40.83
C ALA A 602 -4.98 -29.15 -40.37
N ILE A 603 -6.06 -28.84 -41.08
CA ILE A 603 -7.34 -29.53 -40.92
C ILE A 603 -7.18 -30.94 -41.54
N PRO A 604 -7.46 -32.02 -40.80
CA PRO A 604 -7.39 -33.38 -41.35
C PRO A 604 -8.27 -33.51 -42.61
N THR A 605 -7.80 -34.25 -43.62
CA THR A 605 -8.45 -34.37 -44.95
C THR A 605 -9.86 -34.95 -44.92
N ASN A 606 -10.28 -35.54 -43.79
CA ASN A 606 -11.60 -36.08 -43.53
C ASN A 606 -12.47 -35.23 -42.58
N ASN A 607 -11.97 -34.07 -42.13
CA ASN A 607 -12.67 -33.19 -41.20
C ASN A 607 -13.00 -31.83 -41.84
N VAL A 608 -14.10 -31.24 -41.36
CA VAL A 608 -14.52 -29.88 -41.76
C VAL A 608 -13.85 -28.79 -40.89
N ALA A 609 -13.28 -29.18 -39.73
CA ALA A 609 -12.60 -28.28 -38.80
C ALA A 609 -11.60 -29.03 -37.90
N LEU A 610 -10.61 -28.30 -37.36
CA LEU A 610 -9.80 -28.75 -36.23
C LEU A 610 -10.43 -28.23 -34.93
N ILE A 611 -10.77 -29.11 -33.99
CA ILE A 611 -11.37 -28.75 -32.69
C ILE A 611 -10.52 -29.30 -31.54
N PHE A 612 -10.27 -28.47 -30.53
CA PHE A 612 -9.60 -28.90 -29.29
C PHE A 612 -10.01 -28.03 -28.11
N SER A 613 -9.90 -28.56 -26.90
CA SER A 613 -10.19 -27.83 -25.66
C SER A 613 -9.10 -26.84 -25.30
N GLY A 614 -9.50 -25.75 -24.64
CA GLY A 614 -8.62 -24.75 -24.07
C GLY A 614 -9.41 -23.72 -23.28
N THR A 615 -8.77 -22.62 -22.90
CA THR A 615 -9.37 -21.51 -22.19
C THR A 615 -9.28 -20.23 -23.01
N TYR A 616 -10.26 -19.35 -22.90
CA TYR A 616 -10.23 -18.00 -23.46
C TYR A 616 -10.65 -17.00 -22.38
N ASP A 617 -9.77 -16.06 -22.04
CA ASP A 617 -9.96 -15.14 -20.90
C ASP A 617 -10.32 -15.89 -19.60
N GLY A 618 -9.64 -17.02 -19.37
CA GLY A 618 -9.86 -17.89 -18.20
C GLY A 618 -11.11 -18.77 -18.26
N ALA A 619 -12.02 -18.56 -19.23
CA ALA A 619 -13.19 -19.41 -19.41
C ALA A 619 -12.83 -20.70 -20.14
N ASP A 620 -13.21 -21.86 -19.60
CA ASP A 620 -13.04 -23.15 -20.26
C ASP A 620 -13.97 -23.30 -21.47
N GLY A 621 -13.46 -23.89 -22.56
CA GLY A 621 -14.24 -24.16 -23.75
C GLY A 621 -13.49 -24.93 -24.83
N GLN A 622 -13.93 -24.75 -26.07
CA GLN A 622 -13.36 -25.39 -27.25
C GLN A 622 -12.98 -24.37 -28.30
N PHE A 623 -11.79 -24.52 -28.89
CA PHE A 623 -11.38 -23.80 -30.08
C PHE A 623 -11.73 -24.59 -31.33
N ARG A 624 -12.15 -23.90 -32.39
CA ARG A 624 -12.43 -24.46 -33.72
C ARG A 624 -11.75 -23.61 -34.77
N CYS A 625 -10.88 -24.22 -35.55
CA CYS A 625 -10.30 -23.63 -36.75
C CYS A 625 -11.11 -24.01 -37.99
N THR A 626 -11.49 -23.02 -38.79
CA THR A 626 -12.12 -23.23 -40.11
C THR A 626 -11.23 -22.61 -41.20
N GLY A 627 -10.56 -23.44 -42.01
CA GLY A 627 -9.61 -23.01 -43.04
C GLY A 627 -8.15 -23.25 -42.69
N THR A 628 -7.25 -22.41 -43.20
CA THR A 628 -5.83 -22.45 -42.87
C THR A 628 -5.59 -21.58 -41.63
N CYS A 629 -5.39 -22.19 -40.47
CA CYS A 629 -5.09 -21.45 -39.25
C CYS A 629 -3.63 -21.65 -38.83
N THR A 630 -3.05 -20.60 -38.26
CA THR A 630 -1.73 -20.60 -37.67
C THR A 630 -1.83 -20.15 -36.22
N SER A 631 -0.84 -20.52 -35.42
CA SER A 631 -0.58 -19.90 -34.13
C SER A 631 0.90 -19.62 -34.03
N ALA A 632 1.31 -18.43 -33.63
CA ALA A 632 2.68 -18.13 -33.22
C ALA A 632 2.76 -18.11 -31.69
N ASN A 633 3.86 -18.55 -31.10
CA ASN A 633 4.10 -18.50 -29.65
C ASN A 633 5.56 -18.08 -29.39
N ASP A 634 5.73 -17.10 -28.50
CA ASP A 634 7.01 -16.51 -28.09
C ASP A 634 7.63 -17.21 -26.86
N GLY A 635 7.01 -18.28 -26.38
CA GLY A 635 7.37 -19.03 -25.19
C GLY A 635 6.59 -18.66 -23.92
N LYS A 636 5.60 -17.76 -23.98
CA LYS A 636 4.85 -17.27 -22.81
C LYS A 636 3.45 -17.89 -22.69
N ASP A 637 3.39 -19.19 -22.38
CA ASP A 637 2.18 -19.95 -21.98
C ASP A 637 0.89 -19.73 -22.82
N GLY A 638 1.00 -19.34 -24.09
CA GLY A 638 -0.13 -19.06 -24.98
C GLY A 638 0.38 -18.59 -26.33
N PRO A 639 -0.47 -18.52 -27.37
CA PRO A 639 -0.06 -17.98 -28.64
C PRO A 639 0.14 -16.46 -28.54
N SER A 640 1.27 -15.97 -29.05
CA SER A 640 1.52 -14.55 -29.28
C SER A 640 0.76 -14.02 -30.50
N GLU A 641 0.35 -14.91 -31.41
CA GLU A 641 -0.43 -14.57 -32.61
C GLU A 641 -1.33 -15.75 -33.02
N LEU A 642 -2.53 -15.48 -33.51
CA LEU A 642 -3.40 -16.46 -34.14
C LEU A 642 -3.72 -16.01 -35.57
N GLY A 643 -3.27 -16.76 -36.57
CA GLY A 643 -3.62 -16.50 -37.97
C GLY A 643 -4.77 -17.40 -38.45
N GLY A 644 -5.56 -16.91 -39.41
CA GLY A 644 -6.74 -17.61 -39.95
C GLY A 644 -8.02 -17.34 -39.15
N THR A 645 -9.03 -18.19 -39.33
CA THR A 645 -10.34 -18.04 -38.67
C THR A 645 -10.48 -19.02 -37.51
N TRP A 646 -10.29 -18.53 -36.30
CA TRP A 646 -10.52 -19.25 -35.06
C TRP A 646 -11.89 -18.91 -34.47
N HIS A 647 -12.54 -19.89 -33.87
CA HIS A 647 -13.78 -19.74 -33.12
C HIS A 647 -13.60 -20.34 -31.73
N PHE A 648 -14.22 -19.77 -30.71
CA PHE A 648 -14.23 -20.30 -29.35
C PHE A 648 -15.66 -20.57 -28.87
N LYS A 649 -15.95 -21.77 -28.39
CA LYS A 649 -17.23 -22.13 -27.78
C LYS A 649 -17.03 -22.32 -26.28
N PRO A 650 -17.59 -21.46 -25.42
CA PRO A 650 -17.50 -21.65 -23.98
C PRO A 650 -18.27 -22.90 -23.54
N ASN A 651 -17.81 -23.52 -22.46
CA ASN A 651 -18.59 -24.53 -21.76
C ASN A 651 -19.86 -23.88 -21.17
N ALA A 652 -20.92 -24.68 -20.96
CA ALA A 652 -22.14 -24.18 -20.35
C ALA A 652 -21.86 -23.58 -18.96
N GLY A 653 -22.28 -22.34 -18.72
CA GLY A 653 -22.02 -21.62 -17.48
C GLY A 653 -20.59 -21.10 -17.30
N ALA A 654 -19.72 -21.22 -18.32
CA ALA A 654 -18.39 -20.62 -18.25
C ALA A 654 -18.50 -19.09 -18.19
N MET A 655 -17.71 -18.51 -17.29
CA MET A 655 -17.63 -17.07 -17.08
C MET A 655 -16.28 -16.58 -17.58
N VAL A 656 -16.25 -15.47 -18.31
CA VAL A 656 -14.98 -14.82 -18.69
C VAL A 656 -14.50 -13.96 -17.56
N ARG A 657 -13.18 -13.97 -17.35
CA ARG A 657 -12.51 -13.02 -16.48
C ARG A 657 -12.41 -11.70 -17.25
N GLN A 658 -13.07 -10.66 -16.74
CA GLN A 658 -13.02 -9.31 -17.28
C GLN A 658 -12.12 -8.47 -16.38
N PRO A 659 -10.95 -8.03 -16.87
CA PRO A 659 -10.16 -7.05 -16.16
C PRO A 659 -11.01 -5.83 -15.83
N ASP A 660 -10.85 -5.29 -14.64
CA ASP A 660 -11.46 -4.02 -14.28
C ASP A 660 -10.97 -2.94 -15.25
N ALA A 661 -11.91 -2.35 -15.97
CA ALA A 661 -11.67 -1.32 -16.97
C ALA A 661 -12.00 0.09 -16.43
N ASP A 662 -12.61 0.16 -15.25
CA ASP A 662 -13.12 1.39 -14.63
C ASP A 662 -12.34 1.65 -13.33
N TYR A 663 -11.04 1.96 -13.46
CA TYR A 663 -10.14 2.22 -12.32
C TYR A 663 -9.47 3.61 -12.39
N LEU A 664 -9.11 4.13 -11.22
CA LEU A 664 -8.34 5.36 -11.04
C LEU A 664 -6.86 5.03 -10.87
N TYR A 665 -6.01 5.99 -11.25
CA TYR A 665 -4.58 5.84 -11.04
C TYR A 665 -3.90 7.17 -10.70
N TYR A 666 -2.77 7.06 -10.01
CA TYR A 666 -1.88 8.15 -9.72
C TYR A 666 -0.42 7.70 -9.81
N GLY A 667 0.51 8.65 -9.83
CA GLY A 667 1.91 8.30 -9.85
C GLY A 667 2.84 9.49 -10.01
N TRP A 668 4.09 9.17 -10.33
CA TRP A 668 5.10 10.16 -10.67
C TRP A 668 5.97 9.66 -11.81
N TRP A 669 6.59 10.59 -12.52
CA TRP A 669 7.61 10.30 -13.52
C TRP A 669 8.81 11.22 -13.34
N VAL A 670 9.97 10.75 -13.80
CA VAL A 670 11.24 11.47 -13.84
C VAL A 670 11.83 11.32 -15.24
N SER A 671 12.20 12.45 -15.84
CA SER A 671 13.07 12.44 -17.01
C SER A 671 14.52 12.52 -16.56
N LYS A 672 15.38 11.74 -17.22
CA LYS A 672 16.82 11.72 -16.99
C LYS A 672 17.55 12.06 -18.27
N ASP A 673 18.66 12.77 -18.18
CA ASP A 673 19.52 12.99 -19.34
C ASP A 673 20.26 11.70 -19.76
N SER A 674 21.19 11.84 -20.72
CA SER A 674 22.00 10.75 -21.23
C SER A 674 22.95 10.13 -20.20
N ASP A 675 23.29 10.86 -19.13
CA ASP A 675 24.16 10.39 -18.06
C ASP A 675 23.36 9.68 -16.96
N GLY A 676 22.02 9.69 -17.07
CA GLY A 676 21.10 9.12 -16.10
C GLY A 676 20.75 10.09 -14.97
N ASP A 677 21.13 11.36 -15.08
CA ASP A 677 20.83 12.36 -14.06
C ASP A 677 19.42 12.92 -14.25
N PRO A 678 18.62 13.02 -13.17
CA PRO A 678 17.23 13.48 -13.26
C PRO A 678 17.18 14.98 -13.64
N THR A 679 16.52 15.29 -14.75
CA THR A 679 16.37 16.65 -15.29
C THR A 679 15.03 17.28 -14.95
N ALA A 680 13.98 16.47 -14.81
CA ALA A 680 12.65 16.90 -14.43
C ALA A 680 11.92 15.78 -13.67
N ALA A 681 11.01 16.16 -12.77
CA ALA A 681 10.11 15.23 -12.08
C ALA A 681 8.71 15.83 -12.04
N SER A 682 7.69 15.00 -12.16
CA SER A 682 6.30 15.43 -12.04
C SER A 682 5.42 14.31 -11.46
N ALA A 683 4.29 14.71 -10.90
CA ALA A 683 3.27 13.82 -10.38
C ALA A 683 2.03 13.89 -11.29
N PHE A 684 1.29 12.79 -11.40
CA PHE A 684 0.11 12.71 -12.26
C PHE A 684 -1.01 11.90 -11.60
N THR A 685 -2.23 12.11 -12.11
CA THR A 685 -3.41 11.30 -11.83
C THR A 685 -4.20 11.10 -13.11
N GLY A 686 -5.05 10.09 -13.17
CA GLY A 686 -5.93 9.84 -14.30
C GLY A 686 -6.99 8.79 -14.01
N THR A 687 -7.81 8.53 -15.01
CA THR A 687 -8.89 7.54 -14.97
C THR A 687 -8.77 6.58 -16.15
N ALA A 688 -9.24 5.36 -15.96
CA ALA A 688 -9.52 4.40 -17.02
C ALA A 688 -11.04 4.16 -17.10
N GLY A 689 -11.55 3.96 -18.32
CA GLY A 689 -12.94 3.59 -18.53
C GLY A 689 -13.96 4.72 -18.35
N THR A 690 -15.11 4.38 -17.78
CA THR A 690 -16.32 5.20 -17.66
C THR A 690 -16.50 5.84 -16.29
N ILE A 691 -15.47 5.82 -15.44
CA ILE A 691 -15.52 6.47 -14.12
C ILE A 691 -15.92 7.93 -14.28
N ALA A 692 -17.09 8.26 -13.73
CA ALA A 692 -17.62 9.60 -13.81
C ALA A 692 -16.94 10.46 -12.74
N ALA A 693 -16.19 11.46 -13.17
CA ALA A 693 -16.07 12.67 -12.36
C ALA A 693 -17.49 13.18 -12.04
N LEU A 694 -17.68 13.95 -10.96
CA LEU A 694 -18.97 14.56 -10.65
C LEU A 694 -19.36 15.57 -11.75
N THR A 695 -19.87 15.13 -12.89
CA THR A 695 -19.94 16.00 -14.08
C THR A 695 -21.16 16.91 -14.12
N ASN A 696 -22.21 16.67 -13.31
CA ASN A 696 -23.50 17.36 -13.50
C ASN A 696 -24.26 17.80 -12.24
N ASP A 697 -24.05 17.17 -11.07
CA ASP A 697 -24.61 17.68 -9.81
C ASP A 697 -23.55 18.54 -9.12
N PRO A 698 -23.87 19.79 -8.76
CA PRO A 698 -22.88 20.65 -8.14
C PRO A 698 -22.54 20.05 -6.79
N VAL A 699 -21.25 20.00 -6.45
CA VAL A 699 -20.76 19.63 -5.10
C VAL A 699 -21.52 20.39 -3.99
N SER A 700 -22.10 21.54 -4.32
CA SER A 700 -22.99 22.32 -3.44
C SER A 700 -24.31 21.63 -3.05
N ALA A 701 -24.76 20.60 -3.77
CA ALA A 701 -25.91 19.77 -3.40
C ALA A 701 -25.56 18.73 -2.33
N VAL A 702 -24.27 18.38 -2.20
CA VAL A 702 -23.76 17.54 -1.13
C VAL A 702 -23.55 18.41 0.11
N THR A 703 -23.91 17.88 1.28
CA THR A 703 -23.71 18.58 2.57
C THR A 703 -23.06 17.64 3.58
N GLY A 704 -22.31 18.19 4.53
CA GLY A 704 -21.66 17.42 5.59
C GLY A 704 -20.15 17.34 5.42
N SER A 705 -19.53 16.29 5.96
CA SER A 705 -18.10 16.04 5.83
C SER A 705 -17.83 14.57 5.60
N ALA A 706 -16.79 14.25 4.86
CA ALA A 706 -16.29 12.89 4.68
C ALA A 706 -14.77 12.87 4.85
N THR A 707 -14.27 11.76 5.39
CA THR A 707 -12.84 11.45 5.49
C THR A 707 -12.48 10.42 4.43
N TYR A 708 -11.30 10.58 3.83
CA TYR A 708 -10.74 9.68 2.84
C TYR A 708 -9.37 9.25 3.32
N SER A 709 -9.05 7.97 3.19
CA SER A 709 -7.74 7.43 3.53
C SER A 709 -7.21 6.60 2.37
N GLY A 710 -5.92 6.69 2.12
CA GLY A 710 -5.25 5.92 1.09
C GLY A 710 -3.75 6.17 1.09
N ASN A 711 -3.16 6.18 -0.09
CA ASN A 711 -1.71 6.22 -0.26
C ASN A 711 -1.28 7.43 -1.09
N ALA A 712 -0.03 7.82 -0.91
CA ALA A 712 0.67 8.81 -1.71
C ALA A 712 2.03 8.29 -2.17
N ALA A 713 2.51 8.78 -3.29
CA ALA A 713 3.85 8.48 -3.79
C ALA A 713 4.42 9.65 -4.59
N GLY A 714 5.74 9.78 -4.59
CA GLY A 714 6.38 10.89 -5.27
C GLY A 714 7.89 10.83 -5.34
N LYS A 715 8.48 11.95 -5.74
CA LYS A 715 9.92 12.21 -5.77
C LYS A 715 10.23 13.43 -4.93
N PHE A 716 11.39 13.41 -4.29
CA PHE A 716 11.91 14.55 -3.53
C PHE A 716 13.35 14.81 -3.92
N ALA A 717 13.76 16.06 -3.76
CA ALA A 717 15.14 16.50 -3.82
C ALA A 717 15.39 17.46 -2.66
N MET A 718 16.43 17.19 -1.87
CA MET A 718 16.91 18.04 -0.79
C MET A 718 18.36 18.39 -1.02
N THR A 719 18.73 19.61 -0.68
CA THR A 719 20.12 20.04 -0.59
C THR A 719 20.47 20.15 0.89
N ASN A 720 21.49 19.43 1.33
CA ASN A 720 22.06 19.59 2.65
C ASN A 720 22.63 21.02 2.75
N PRO A 721 22.10 21.87 3.64
CA PRO A 721 22.52 23.26 3.73
C PRO A 721 23.97 23.42 4.24
N LEU A 722 24.59 22.37 4.80
CA LEU A 722 25.93 22.43 5.38
C LEU A 722 27.04 22.24 4.35
N ASP A 723 26.86 21.29 3.43
CA ASP A 723 27.90 20.89 2.46
C ASP A 723 27.45 21.06 1.00
N GLY A 724 26.18 21.47 0.78
CA GLY A 724 25.61 21.62 -0.55
C GLY A 724 25.36 20.29 -1.27
N SER A 725 25.53 19.15 -0.61
CA SER A 725 25.25 17.84 -1.19
C SER A 725 23.75 17.68 -1.43
N GLY A 726 23.39 17.26 -2.64
CA GLY A 726 22.01 16.92 -2.96
C GLY A 726 21.70 15.48 -2.55
N ASN A 727 20.60 15.27 -1.83
CA ASN A 727 19.97 13.97 -1.65
C ASN A 727 18.61 13.97 -2.37
N GLY A 728 18.39 13.01 -3.26
CA GLY A 728 17.12 12.87 -3.97
C GLY A 728 16.69 11.42 -4.00
N GLY A 729 15.37 11.19 -3.95
CA GLY A 729 14.82 9.86 -3.87
C GLY A 729 13.35 9.82 -4.26
N HIS A 730 12.76 8.64 -4.15
CA HIS A 730 11.31 8.47 -4.23
C HIS A 730 10.75 8.08 -2.87
N PHE A 731 9.47 8.36 -2.67
CA PHE A 731 8.77 8.02 -1.43
C PHE A 731 7.44 7.34 -1.74
N THR A 732 6.99 6.54 -0.77
CA THR A 732 5.58 6.25 -0.53
C THR A 732 5.17 6.86 0.80
N ALA A 733 3.88 7.10 1.01
CA ALA A 733 3.35 7.72 2.21
C ALA A 733 1.87 7.36 2.34
N ASP A 734 1.29 7.61 3.50
CA ASP A 734 -0.15 7.48 3.73
C ASP A 734 -0.80 8.85 3.46
N ALA A 735 -2.04 8.85 2.95
CA ALA A 735 -2.81 10.06 2.65
C ALA A 735 -4.12 10.06 3.45
N GLU A 736 -4.35 11.09 4.25
CA GLU A 736 -5.62 11.30 4.97
C GLU A 736 -6.22 12.65 4.60
N LEU A 737 -7.42 12.64 4.03
CA LEU A 737 -8.11 13.84 3.55
C LEU A 737 -9.45 14.00 4.25
N THR A 738 -9.86 15.24 4.48
CA THR A 738 -11.19 15.63 4.94
C THR A 738 -11.81 16.56 3.89
N ALA A 739 -12.93 16.13 3.32
CA ALA A 739 -13.76 16.95 2.45
C ALA A 739 -14.95 17.50 3.25
N LYS A 740 -15.18 18.82 3.18
CA LYS A 740 -16.35 19.48 3.75
C LYS A 740 -17.26 19.98 2.64
N PHE A 741 -18.48 19.47 2.61
CA PHE A 741 -19.51 19.74 1.64
C PHE A 741 -20.57 20.71 2.22
N GLY A 742 -21.02 21.68 1.43
CA GLY A 742 -22.01 22.67 1.86
C GLY A 742 -21.93 23.98 1.09
N SER A 743 -22.79 24.94 1.44
CA SER A 743 -22.88 26.22 0.71
C SER A 743 -21.61 27.05 0.85
N ASN A 744 -21.13 27.58 -0.28
CA ASN A 744 -19.89 28.33 -0.44
C ASN A 744 -19.87 29.69 0.29
N ASP A 745 -20.96 30.09 0.96
CA ASP A 745 -21.15 31.44 1.50
C ASP A 745 -20.45 31.70 2.85
N ALA A 746 -19.86 30.68 3.47
CA ALA A 746 -18.99 30.86 4.64
C ALA A 746 -17.53 30.63 4.24
N PRO A 747 -16.64 31.63 4.39
CA PRO A 747 -15.25 31.58 3.90
C PRO A 747 -14.38 30.47 4.50
N ASN A 748 -14.90 29.63 5.42
CA ASN A 748 -14.18 28.54 6.09
C ASN A 748 -14.89 27.17 6.04
N ASN A 749 -16.03 27.01 5.35
CA ASN A 749 -16.86 25.79 5.51
C ASN A 749 -16.91 24.83 4.31
N GLY A 750 -16.30 25.14 3.17
CA GLY A 750 -16.29 24.25 2.00
C GLY A 750 -14.89 24.07 1.41
N GLY A 751 -14.50 22.82 1.14
CA GLY A 751 -13.24 22.46 0.48
C GLY A 751 -12.69 21.12 0.94
N VAL A 752 -11.50 20.78 0.46
CA VAL A 752 -10.74 19.58 0.84
C VAL A 752 -9.48 20.02 1.58
N SER A 753 -9.10 19.33 2.64
CA SER A 753 -7.83 19.52 3.34
C SER A 753 -7.31 18.16 3.79
N GLY A 754 -6.04 18.03 4.16
CA GLY A 754 -5.54 16.75 4.66
C GLY A 754 -4.08 16.75 5.06
N MET A 755 -3.54 15.55 5.22
CA MET A 755 -2.17 15.28 5.59
C MET A 755 -1.63 14.12 4.76
N ILE A 756 -0.39 14.25 4.31
CA ILE A 756 0.44 13.15 3.82
C ILE A 756 1.49 12.88 4.90
N ASP A 757 1.58 11.67 5.42
CA ASP A 757 2.51 11.31 6.49
C ASP A 757 3.02 9.87 6.37
N ASN A 758 3.75 9.39 7.39
CA ASN A 758 4.30 8.04 7.42
C ASN A 758 5.10 7.70 6.15
N PHE A 759 6.00 8.62 5.77
CA PHE A 759 6.83 8.52 4.59
C PHE A 759 7.74 7.29 4.67
N ARG A 760 7.82 6.50 3.61
CA ARG A 760 8.75 5.38 3.46
C ARG A 760 9.63 5.66 2.25
N LEU A 761 10.94 5.77 2.48
CA LEU A 761 11.90 6.11 1.45
C LEU A 761 12.48 4.84 0.81
N ASN A 762 13.06 5.00 -0.38
CA ASN A 762 13.60 3.90 -1.16
C ASN A 762 14.88 3.26 -0.59
N ASP A 763 15.50 3.89 0.41
CA ASP A 763 16.62 3.33 1.18
C ASP A 763 16.15 2.37 2.28
N GLY A 764 14.84 2.13 2.39
CA GLY A 764 14.24 1.29 3.42
C GLY A 764 14.08 1.99 4.77
N SER A 765 14.31 3.30 4.85
CA SER A 765 13.96 4.07 6.03
C SER A 765 12.44 4.25 6.13
N ASP A 766 11.88 3.76 7.23
CA ASP A 766 10.49 3.97 7.62
C ASP A 766 10.39 5.24 8.47
N ASP A 767 9.45 6.11 8.10
CA ASP A 767 9.09 7.36 8.77
C ASP A 767 10.30 8.25 9.14
N PRO A 768 10.88 9.00 8.19
CA PRO A 768 11.94 9.97 8.47
C PRO A 768 11.45 11.19 9.29
N GLY A 769 10.26 11.12 9.89
CA GLY A 769 9.61 12.21 10.61
C GLY A 769 9.08 13.30 9.69
N TRP A 770 8.74 12.96 8.44
CA TRP A 770 8.24 13.89 7.43
C TRP A 770 6.72 13.90 7.41
N SER A 771 6.14 15.08 7.20
CA SER A 771 4.72 15.22 6.92
C SER A 771 4.47 16.40 5.97
N VAL A 772 3.42 16.31 5.15
CA VAL A 772 2.95 17.42 4.31
C VAL A 772 1.51 17.71 4.68
N THR A 773 1.26 18.87 5.25
CA THR A 773 -0.11 19.35 5.45
C THR A 773 -0.61 19.92 4.14
N LEU A 774 -1.77 19.44 3.70
CA LEU A 774 -2.53 19.94 2.57
C LEU A 774 -3.57 20.93 3.11
N ASN A 775 -3.23 22.22 3.16
CA ASN A 775 -4.18 23.24 3.62
C ASN A 775 -5.35 23.33 2.64
N ARG A 776 -6.44 23.95 3.07
CA ARG A 776 -7.72 23.90 2.38
C ARG A 776 -7.62 24.27 0.89
N ALA A 777 -8.00 23.35 0.03
CA ALA A 777 -8.31 23.59 -1.38
C ALA A 777 -9.82 23.85 -1.54
N PRO A 778 -10.24 25.03 -2.01
CA PRO A 778 -11.66 25.29 -2.31
C PRO A 778 -12.17 24.39 -3.44
N TRP A 779 -13.48 24.13 -3.41
CA TRP A 779 -14.17 23.43 -4.49
C TRP A 779 -14.16 24.23 -5.79
N GLY A 780 -13.72 23.58 -6.85
CA GLY A 780 -13.89 24.01 -8.23
C GLY A 780 -15.16 23.42 -8.86
N THR A 781 -15.20 23.38 -10.19
CA THR A 781 -16.29 22.77 -10.94
C THR A 781 -16.18 21.26 -10.92
N ALA A 782 -17.34 20.58 -10.91
CA ALA A 782 -17.43 19.15 -11.17
C ALA A 782 -16.60 18.24 -10.22
N GLY A 783 -16.47 18.60 -8.94
CA GLY A 783 -15.69 17.79 -7.97
C GLY A 783 -14.18 18.08 -7.98
N ALA A 784 -13.70 18.94 -8.87
CA ALA A 784 -12.31 19.41 -8.84
C ALA A 784 -12.08 20.29 -7.60
N PHE A 785 -10.84 20.30 -7.10
CA PHE A 785 -10.39 21.26 -6.10
C PHE A 785 -8.93 21.63 -6.38
N THR A 786 -8.57 22.87 -6.08
CA THR A 786 -7.21 23.34 -6.31
C THR A 786 -6.85 24.37 -5.26
N SER A 787 -5.64 24.24 -4.76
CA SER A 787 -4.98 25.16 -3.87
C SER A 787 -3.68 25.62 -4.53
N SER A 788 -3.40 26.91 -4.39
CA SER A 788 -2.10 27.49 -4.69
C SER A 788 -1.72 28.42 -3.56
N ALA A 789 -0.43 28.50 -3.23
CA ALA A 789 0.12 29.57 -2.41
C ALA A 789 -0.07 30.93 -3.12
N ASP A 790 -1.26 31.51 -3.03
CA ASP A 790 -1.50 32.89 -3.46
C ASP A 790 -0.91 33.81 -2.40
N THR A 791 0.31 34.27 -2.67
CA THR A 791 1.03 35.23 -1.82
C THR A 791 0.28 36.54 -1.54
N THR A 792 -0.82 36.81 -2.26
CA THR A 792 -1.65 38.00 -2.06
C THR A 792 -2.87 37.75 -1.17
N ASN A 793 -3.24 36.48 -0.94
CA ASN A 793 -4.38 36.12 -0.11
C ASN A 793 -3.92 35.74 1.30
N THR A 794 -4.48 36.39 2.33
CA THR A 794 -4.10 36.16 3.73
C THR A 794 -4.60 34.83 4.30
N THR A 795 -5.42 34.09 3.54
CA THR A 795 -5.81 32.72 3.89
C THR A 795 -4.88 31.74 3.17
N ALA A 796 -3.95 31.22 3.95
CA ALA A 796 -3.01 30.15 3.65
C ALA A 796 -3.73 28.88 3.14
N ASP A 797 -3.71 28.63 1.83
CA ASP A 797 -4.43 27.52 1.20
C ASP A 797 -3.48 26.44 0.62
N GLY A 798 -2.16 26.66 0.52
CA GLY A 798 -1.10 25.81 -0.06
C GLY A 798 -0.65 24.58 0.73
N THR A 799 0.52 24.03 0.41
CA THR A 799 1.11 22.91 1.16
C THR A 799 2.15 23.37 2.18
N VAL A 800 2.29 22.62 3.28
CA VAL A 800 3.29 22.85 4.32
C VAL A 800 4.05 21.57 4.60
N TRP A 801 5.30 21.49 4.15
CA TRP A 801 6.19 20.38 4.46
C TRP A 801 6.86 20.59 5.83
N SER A 802 6.77 19.59 6.69
CA SER A 802 7.42 19.50 7.99
C SER A 802 8.46 18.38 8.03
N ILE A 803 9.60 18.65 8.65
CA ILE A 803 10.65 17.66 8.91
C ILE A 803 10.94 17.64 10.42
N ASN A 804 10.72 16.49 11.05
CA ASN A 804 10.87 16.29 12.49
C ASN A 804 10.10 17.34 13.32
N GLY A 805 8.87 17.65 12.90
CA GLY A 805 8.00 18.64 13.54
C GLY A 805 8.33 20.11 13.22
N ASN A 806 9.39 20.39 12.45
CA ASN A 806 9.70 21.74 12.00
C ASN A 806 8.98 22.02 10.68
N ALA A 807 7.89 22.80 10.73
CA ALA A 807 7.14 23.19 9.54
C ALA A 807 7.86 24.29 8.75
N ALA A 808 7.96 24.12 7.43
CA ALA A 808 8.37 25.18 6.52
C ALA A 808 7.30 26.29 6.43
N SER A 809 7.68 27.41 5.83
CA SER A 809 6.69 28.35 5.31
C SER A 809 5.89 27.68 4.20
N GLU A 810 4.60 28.00 4.15
CA GLU A 810 3.73 27.60 3.05
C GLU A 810 4.29 28.07 1.71
N SER A 811 4.42 27.14 0.77
CA SER A 811 5.22 27.36 -0.45
C SER A 811 4.67 26.63 -1.67
N GLY A 812 3.95 25.52 -1.47
CA GLY A 812 3.51 24.67 -2.56
C GLY A 812 2.04 24.79 -2.95
N SER A 813 1.65 23.97 -3.91
CA SER A 813 0.30 23.87 -4.46
C SER A 813 -0.17 22.43 -4.46
N TRP A 814 -1.47 22.22 -4.46
CA TRP A 814 -2.02 20.88 -4.62
C TRP A 814 -3.41 20.95 -5.25
N SER A 815 -3.80 19.89 -5.95
CA SER A 815 -5.09 19.81 -6.62
C SER A 815 -5.56 18.37 -6.64
N GLY A 816 -6.83 18.18 -6.95
CA GLY A 816 -7.38 16.86 -7.14
C GLY A 816 -8.80 16.89 -7.65
N GLN A 817 -9.36 15.70 -7.76
CA GLN A 817 -10.65 15.43 -8.35
C GLN A 817 -11.36 14.36 -7.52
N MET A 818 -12.61 14.64 -7.16
CA MET A 818 -13.52 13.68 -6.54
C MET A 818 -14.19 12.82 -7.61
N TYR A 819 -14.31 11.53 -7.33
CA TYR A 819 -14.94 10.53 -8.19
C TYR A 819 -15.98 9.74 -7.40
N ASP A 820 -17.00 9.30 -8.12
CA ASP A 820 -17.93 8.28 -7.64
C ASP A 820 -17.57 7.00 -8.39
N GLU A 821 -17.01 6.03 -7.68
CA GLU A 821 -16.80 4.71 -8.24
C GLU A 821 -18.17 4.08 -8.44
N LEU A 822 -18.59 3.99 -9.71
CA LEU A 822 -19.71 3.15 -10.09
C LEU A 822 -19.35 1.72 -9.67
N PRO A 823 -20.01 1.12 -8.65
CA PRO A 823 -19.75 -0.27 -8.33
C PRO A 823 -20.13 -1.08 -9.56
N GLY A 824 -19.15 -1.84 -10.05
CA GLY A 824 -19.16 -2.43 -11.38
C GLY A 824 -20.53 -2.99 -11.79
N LEU A 825 -21.00 -2.55 -12.96
CA LEU A 825 -21.80 -3.34 -13.89
C LEU A 825 -22.76 -4.34 -13.24
N THR A 826 -23.68 -3.86 -12.40
CA THR A 826 -24.96 -4.54 -12.26
C THR A 826 -26.05 -3.50 -12.37
N THR A 827 -27.09 -3.85 -13.13
CA THR A 827 -28.35 -3.12 -13.21
C THR A 827 -29.11 -3.06 -11.87
N ALA A 828 -28.42 -3.28 -10.74
CA ALA A 828 -28.96 -3.20 -9.40
C ALA A 828 -29.01 -1.72 -8.99
N THR A 829 -30.23 -1.22 -8.92
CA THR A 829 -30.51 0.09 -8.34
C THR A 829 -30.51 -0.06 -6.81
N PRO A 830 -29.79 0.78 -6.04
CA PRO A 830 -29.05 1.96 -6.48
C PRO A 830 -27.53 1.68 -6.71
N PRO A 831 -26.89 2.41 -7.65
CA PRO A 831 -25.44 2.44 -7.81
C PRO A 831 -24.79 3.24 -6.68
N GLY A 832 -23.56 2.89 -6.32
CA GLY A 832 -22.81 3.46 -5.18
C GLY A 832 -23.17 2.81 -3.85
N ASP A 833 -22.50 3.22 -2.77
CA ASP A 833 -22.87 2.87 -1.38
C ASP A 833 -24.25 3.45 -0.95
N GLY A 834 -24.99 4.03 -1.91
CA GLY A 834 -26.24 4.75 -1.71
C GLY A 834 -26.05 6.17 -1.17
N SER A 835 -24.82 6.63 -0.95
CA SER A 835 -24.53 8.00 -0.53
C SER A 835 -24.29 8.89 -1.75
N ASN A 836 -24.82 10.11 -1.72
CA ASN A 836 -24.48 11.14 -2.72
C ASN A 836 -23.07 11.75 -2.46
N ILE A 837 -22.20 11.05 -1.73
CA ILE A 837 -20.87 11.52 -1.35
C ILE A 837 -19.87 10.75 -2.22
N PRO A 838 -18.91 11.43 -2.87
CA PRO A 838 -17.84 10.77 -3.62
C PRO A 838 -17.19 9.65 -2.82
N THR A 839 -16.96 8.51 -3.47
CA THR A 839 -16.31 7.37 -2.83
C THR A 839 -14.80 7.49 -2.86
N THR A 840 -14.25 8.22 -3.83
CA THR A 840 -12.80 8.20 -4.11
C THR A 840 -12.29 9.57 -4.51
N VAL A 841 -11.01 9.84 -4.22
CA VAL A 841 -10.33 11.06 -4.61
C VAL A 841 -8.91 10.75 -5.07
N THR A 842 -8.50 11.39 -6.18
CA THR A 842 -7.09 11.42 -6.58
C THR A 842 -6.61 12.86 -6.69
N GLY A 843 -5.34 13.09 -6.43
CA GLY A 843 -4.75 14.42 -6.61
C GLY A 843 -3.24 14.42 -6.71
N THR A 844 -2.69 15.61 -6.93
CA THR A 844 -1.25 15.88 -6.95
C THR A 844 -0.92 17.00 -5.97
N PHE A 845 0.32 16.99 -5.48
CA PHE A 845 0.84 18.05 -4.63
C PHE A 845 2.29 18.34 -4.97
N TYR A 846 2.64 19.60 -4.76
CA TYR A 846 3.98 20.13 -4.75
C TYR A 846 4.22 20.75 -3.38
N SER A 847 5.39 20.55 -2.80
CA SER A 847 5.77 21.21 -1.54
C SER A 847 7.24 21.57 -1.52
N GLU A 848 7.58 22.69 -0.87
CA GLU A 848 8.95 23.12 -0.67
C GLU A 848 9.28 23.22 0.82
N PHE A 849 10.47 22.77 1.18
CA PHE A 849 11.07 22.99 2.49
C PHE A 849 12.12 24.09 2.38
N SER A 850 11.66 25.34 2.37
CA SER A 850 12.51 26.50 2.06
C SER A 850 13.21 26.33 0.69
N ALA A 851 14.37 26.96 0.49
CA ALA A 851 15.20 26.74 -0.70
C ALA A 851 15.91 25.37 -0.72
N ASN A 852 15.80 24.59 0.36
CA ASN A 852 16.62 23.40 0.60
C ASN A 852 15.91 22.09 0.24
N GLY A 853 14.60 22.10 0.00
CA GLY A 853 13.86 20.88 -0.32
C GLY A 853 12.72 21.15 -1.26
N ARG A 854 12.52 20.27 -2.24
CA ARG A 854 11.36 20.25 -3.12
C ARG A 854 10.83 18.83 -3.23
N MET A 855 9.52 18.69 -3.30
CA MET A 855 8.87 17.41 -3.56
C MET A 855 7.67 17.57 -4.46
N VAL A 856 7.45 16.54 -5.27
CA VAL A 856 6.23 16.34 -6.05
C VAL A 856 5.67 14.98 -5.70
N GLY A 857 4.37 14.89 -5.47
CA GLY A 857 3.70 13.63 -5.20
C GLY A 857 2.28 13.62 -5.74
N ALA A 858 1.74 12.42 -5.87
CA ALA A 858 0.34 12.19 -6.13
C ALA A 858 -0.24 11.26 -5.08
N PHE A 859 -1.55 11.33 -4.88
CA PHE A 859 -2.28 10.53 -3.91
C PHE A 859 -3.57 9.98 -4.51
N GLY A 860 -4.02 8.87 -3.95
CA GLY A 860 -5.32 8.25 -4.18
C GLY A 860 -5.88 7.78 -2.84
N ALA A 861 -7.13 8.12 -2.53
CA ALA A 861 -7.75 7.82 -1.25
C ALA A 861 -9.23 7.50 -1.38
N ASP A 862 -9.68 6.54 -0.59
CA ASP A 862 -11.04 6.03 -0.57
C ASP A 862 -11.76 6.51 0.69
N LYS A 863 -13.05 6.78 0.55
CA LYS A 863 -13.94 7.24 1.62
C LYS A 863 -14.02 6.19 2.74
N GLN A 864 -13.97 6.66 3.99
CA GLN A 864 -14.01 5.85 5.22
C GLN A 864 -15.40 5.77 5.86
#